data_AF-A0A2V8S921-F1
#
_entry.id   AF-A0A2V8S921-F1
#
_cell.length_a   1.000
_cell.length_b   1.000
_cell.length_c   1.000
_cell.angle_alpha   90.00
_cell.angle_beta   90.00
_cell.angle_gamma   90.00
#
_symmetry.space_group_name_H-M   'P 1'
#
loop_
_entity.id
_entity.type
_entity.pdbx_description
1 polymer ?
#
loop_
_entity_poly.entity_id
_entity_poly.type
_entity_poly.pdbx_seq_one_letter_code
_entity_poly.pdbx_strand_id
1 'polypeptide(L)'
;MAAILWLQAQPPAVADAVLRLEPQGRLLCSGRPGGRAVRAALSDGSGGHLLVTSDDFGAEAFPQIEGWDVGLIHLGADLDPLVLGDGVGASDPCGALVLGGRGTQRAVAALPWVPGTLLIAALDQDQGGSRVILQGIDTDGRRLLGPQPLLLSDPAFEALSPVLALDGRGGFLCAWTERLPGPDASDRLLLQRFDGRGRPLWEAPTLIARGPYLFSSFATLVPDDEGGAFVSWAEARPTEETQGGYHPRLLRIEGGGLPAWEGGALRLLAEGYVDLDPSLVADGFGGAIALFTAGGVRAQRFSSTGARLWGEAGLLLSDAALAARASRPALSPDSEGGLFATWIEEEDSGGGRILVRRFGIDGALPWPAPVAGSSGSRPIARRVQGALPDGTLAIAWEEAPPAGASTAQELRVQAVDRRGRAKAPPNGALPALGEGVRSDPVLLAADPPQAAGPGGIGGLPEATLAWSDARAASLLGPSASLYLQRVGFRSAPRLDPAPIPFLKEGSSAAWSLHGDDLQPGLSVDLGPGIAVREATVRADSPGGPGDSLLLSLEVEGTAPPGRRDLRLLNPDGGGATFAAFTEVRLDPRRIDLDGSGRVDGYDLAVLARSFGRVRGEARYAPAADIDLSGQVDGADLALLASHFGAQAGGIALAASSPFAR
;
A
#
# COMPACT_ATOMS: atom_id res chain seq x y z
N MET A 1 -37.42 -9.91 30.00
CA MET A 1 -36.71 -8.79 29.36
C MET A 1 -35.39 -8.60 30.06
N ALA A 2 -34.34 -9.26 29.59
CA ALA A 2 -32.96 -8.98 29.98
C ALA A 2 -32.18 -8.83 28.68
N ALA A 3 -31.79 -7.59 28.37
CA ALA A 3 -31.03 -7.26 27.19
C ALA A 3 -29.62 -7.84 27.34
N ILE A 4 -29.27 -8.78 26.46
CA ILE A 4 -27.90 -9.26 26.29
C ILE A 4 -27.12 -8.13 25.62
N LEU A 5 -26.37 -7.39 26.44
CA LEU A 5 -25.34 -6.48 25.98
C LEU A 5 -24.23 -7.33 25.35
N TRP A 6 -24.19 -7.31 24.02
CA TRP A 6 -23.00 -7.70 23.26
C TRP A 6 -21.89 -6.71 23.62
N LEU A 7 -20.95 -7.11 24.47
CA LEU A 7 -19.65 -6.46 24.51
C LEU A 7 -19.02 -6.69 23.13
N GLN A 8 -18.94 -5.63 22.34
CA GLN A 8 -18.06 -5.58 21.19
C GLN A 8 -16.64 -5.85 21.69
N ALA A 9 -16.09 -7.01 21.35
CA ALA A 9 -14.66 -7.24 21.48
C ALA A 9 -13.94 -6.11 20.75
N GLN A 10 -13.08 -5.38 21.47
CA GLN A 10 -12.13 -4.47 20.84
C GLN A 10 -11.39 -5.25 19.76
N PRO A 11 -11.25 -4.73 18.52
CA PRO A 11 -10.41 -5.38 17.53
C PRO A 11 -9.00 -5.57 18.12
N PRO A 12 -8.34 -6.71 17.88
CA PRO A 12 -7.01 -6.95 18.42
C PRO A 12 -6.07 -5.81 18.01
N ALA A 13 -5.17 -5.43 18.92
CA ALA A 13 -4.14 -4.43 18.66
C ALA A 13 -3.45 -4.75 17.33
N VAL A 14 -3.65 -3.90 16.33
CA VAL A 14 -3.25 -4.19 14.96
C VAL A 14 -1.75 -3.96 14.81
N ALA A 15 -1.10 -4.86 14.08
CA ALA A 15 0.33 -4.93 13.81
C ALA A 15 1.00 -3.56 13.62
N ASP A 16 1.98 -3.25 14.47
CA ASP A 16 2.80 -2.05 14.32
C ASP A 16 3.80 -2.23 13.16
N ALA A 17 3.81 -1.29 12.22
CA ALA A 17 4.95 -1.15 11.32
C ALA A 17 6.19 -0.82 12.16
N VAL A 18 7.29 -1.53 11.89
CA VAL A 18 8.54 -1.33 12.63
C VAL A 18 9.34 -0.24 11.93
N LEU A 19 9.51 0.90 12.60
CA LEU A 19 10.32 2.02 12.11
C LEU A 19 11.81 1.68 12.31
N ARG A 20 12.60 1.75 11.24
CA ARG A 20 14.03 1.33 11.28
C ARG A 20 15.03 2.45 11.54
N LEU A 21 14.71 3.69 11.17
CA LEU A 21 15.62 4.83 11.36
C LEU A 21 15.35 5.51 12.69
N GLU A 22 14.27 6.29 12.79
CA GLU A 22 13.86 6.99 14.02
C GLU A 22 12.34 7.27 13.98
N PRO A 23 11.61 7.35 15.11
CA PRO A 23 10.17 7.62 15.14
C PRO A 23 9.74 8.96 14.53
N GLN A 24 10.65 9.93 14.41
CA GLN A 24 10.39 11.26 13.85
C GLN A 24 10.79 11.39 12.37
N GLY A 25 11.44 10.36 11.80
CA GLY A 25 12.14 10.43 10.53
C GLY A 25 13.51 11.10 10.66
N ARG A 26 14.47 10.71 9.82
CA ARG A 26 15.79 11.34 9.77
C ARG A 26 15.69 12.62 8.95
N LEU A 27 15.99 13.77 9.55
CA LEU A 27 16.14 15.02 8.81
C LEU A 27 17.34 14.86 7.85
N LEU A 28 17.07 14.84 6.55
CA LEU A 28 18.13 14.80 5.54
C LEU A 28 18.75 16.18 5.39
N CYS A 29 17.90 17.21 5.27
CA CYS A 29 18.35 18.57 5.15
C CYS A 29 17.27 19.56 5.58
N SER A 30 17.71 20.66 6.16
CA SER A 30 16.89 21.83 6.52
C SER A 30 17.63 23.08 6.06
N GLY A 31 16.92 24.09 5.54
CA GLY A 31 17.48 25.44 5.49
C GLY A 31 17.75 26.03 4.11
N ARG A 32 16.81 25.95 3.17
CA ARG A 32 16.67 27.01 2.17
C ARG A 32 15.36 27.76 2.43
N PRO A 33 15.37 29.10 2.52
CA PRO A 33 14.13 29.88 2.60
C PRO A 33 13.23 29.53 1.41
N GLY A 34 11.98 29.16 1.65
CA GLY A 34 11.02 28.84 0.59
C GLY A 34 10.49 27.40 0.61
N GLY A 35 9.70 27.09 -0.42
CA GLY A 35 9.06 25.80 -0.60
C GLY A 35 9.99 24.78 -1.28
N ARG A 36 9.82 23.51 -0.92
CA ARG A 36 10.47 22.35 -1.53
C ARG A 36 9.45 21.25 -1.73
N ALA A 37 9.48 20.62 -2.89
CA ALA A 37 8.65 19.45 -3.19
C ALA A 37 9.52 18.35 -3.79
N VAL A 38 9.45 17.14 -3.23
CA VAL A 38 10.07 15.96 -3.85
C VAL A 38 9.18 15.51 -5.01
N ARG A 39 9.76 15.40 -6.20
CA ARG A 39 9.04 15.07 -7.44
C ARG A 39 9.17 13.61 -7.81
N ALA A 40 10.37 13.05 -7.64
CA ALA A 40 10.64 11.66 -7.94
C ALA A 40 11.81 11.13 -7.10
N ALA A 41 11.83 9.81 -6.92
CA ALA A 41 12.95 9.07 -6.37
C ALA A 41 13.27 7.90 -7.29
N LEU A 42 14.53 7.77 -7.66
CA LEU A 42 15.01 6.78 -8.63
C LEU A 42 16.19 6.01 -8.01
N SER A 43 16.40 4.76 -8.42
CA SER A 43 17.64 4.04 -8.12
C SER A 43 18.80 4.63 -8.92
N ASP A 44 20.00 4.65 -8.33
CA ASP A 44 21.24 4.98 -9.04
C ASP A 44 21.91 3.77 -9.72
N GLY A 45 21.36 2.57 -9.55
CA GLY A 45 21.87 1.30 -10.09
C GLY A 45 23.02 0.67 -9.27
N SER A 46 23.42 1.29 -8.17
CA SER A 46 24.49 0.85 -7.27
C SER A 46 24.02 0.67 -5.82
N GLY A 47 22.70 0.69 -5.60
CA GLY A 47 22.06 0.59 -4.29
C GLY A 47 21.81 1.93 -3.60
N GLY A 48 22.19 3.05 -4.21
CA GLY A 48 21.83 4.40 -3.80
C GLY A 48 20.60 4.93 -4.54
N HIS A 49 20.28 6.21 -4.31
CA HIS A 49 19.07 6.85 -4.82
C HIS A 49 19.29 8.27 -5.31
N LEU A 50 18.54 8.67 -6.32
CA LEU A 50 18.51 10.02 -6.88
C LEU A 50 17.14 10.63 -6.57
N LEU A 51 17.11 11.76 -5.85
CA LEU A 51 15.88 12.50 -5.53
C LEU A 51 15.81 13.76 -6.39
N VAL A 52 14.79 13.85 -7.24
CA VAL A 52 14.49 15.05 -8.01
C VAL A 52 13.59 15.95 -7.20
N THR A 53 14.01 17.18 -6.98
CA THR A 53 13.26 18.19 -6.20
C THR A 53 12.84 19.34 -7.08
N SER A 54 11.74 20.00 -6.70
CA SER A 54 11.47 21.37 -7.11
C SER A 54 11.68 22.25 -5.89
N ASP A 55 12.61 23.18 -5.97
CA ASP A 55 13.02 24.02 -4.85
C ASP A 55 12.99 25.49 -5.26
N ASP A 56 12.64 26.36 -4.33
CA ASP A 56 13.05 27.77 -4.42
C ASP A 56 14.51 27.87 -3.96
N PHE A 57 15.45 27.99 -4.91
CA PHE A 57 16.87 28.12 -4.57
C PHE A 57 17.22 29.49 -3.98
N GLY A 58 16.28 30.45 -4.00
CA GLY A 58 16.37 31.76 -3.37
C GLY A 58 17.38 32.69 -4.03
N ALA A 59 16.93 33.88 -4.43
CA ALA A 59 17.79 34.93 -4.98
C ALA A 59 18.91 35.40 -4.02
N GLU A 60 18.75 35.19 -2.70
CA GLU A 60 19.76 35.57 -1.70
C GLU A 60 21.00 34.65 -1.70
N ALA A 61 20.83 33.35 -2.02
CA ALA A 61 21.93 32.42 -2.17
C ALA A 61 22.52 32.47 -3.60
N PHE A 62 21.66 32.72 -4.60
CA PHE A 62 22.02 32.77 -6.01
C PHE A 62 21.24 33.87 -6.77
N PRO A 63 21.76 35.11 -6.85
CA PRO A 63 21.03 36.27 -7.39
C PRO A 63 20.59 36.16 -8.85
N GLN A 64 21.17 35.22 -9.60
CA GLN A 64 20.83 34.92 -10.99
C GLN A 64 19.69 33.91 -11.16
N ILE A 65 19.12 33.40 -10.06
CA ILE A 65 18.08 32.37 -10.03
C ILE A 65 16.79 32.97 -9.47
N GLU A 66 15.67 32.83 -10.18
CA GLU A 66 14.38 33.40 -9.79
C GLU A 66 13.25 32.38 -9.98
N GLY A 67 12.57 31.98 -8.90
CA GLY A 67 11.40 31.11 -8.96
C GLY A 67 11.68 29.70 -8.45
N TRP A 68 10.87 28.73 -8.87
CA TRP A 68 11.11 27.32 -8.56
C TRP A 68 12.01 26.71 -9.62
N ASP A 69 13.02 25.96 -9.20
CA ASP A 69 13.97 25.28 -10.08
C ASP A 69 14.07 23.79 -9.75
N VAL A 70 14.77 23.03 -10.60
CA VAL A 70 14.95 21.59 -10.42
C VAL A 70 16.27 21.29 -9.73
N GLY A 71 16.17 20.72 -8.53
CA GLY A 71 17.28 20.20 -7.76
C GLY A 71 17.43 18.68 -7.91
N LEU A 72 18.63 18.18 -7.59
CA LEU A 72 18.95 16.77 -7.53
C LEU A 72 19.78 16.47 -6.27
N ILE A 73 19.34 15.49 -5.49
CA ILE A 73 20.10 14.93 -4.37
C ILE A 73 20.52 13.52 -4.72
N HIS A 74 21.80 13.20 -4.60
CA HIS A 74 22.31 11.83 -4.69
C HIS A 74 22.52 11.29 -3.28
N LEU A 75 21.89 10.16 -2.98
CA LEU A 75 22.00 9.46 -1.71
C LEU A 75 22.73 8.14 -1.95
N GLY A 76 23.70 7.83 -1.09
CA GLY A 76 24.32 6.51 -1.06
C GLY A 76 23.36 5.44 -0.52
N ALA A 77 23.85 4.20 -0.47
CA ALA A 77 23.09 3.06 0.02
C ALA A 77 22.68 3.16 1.50
N ASP A 78 23.46 3.87 2.31
CA ASP A 78 23.14 4.20 3.71
C ASP A 78 22.24 5.44 3.83
N LEU A 79 21.72 5.92 2.70
CA LEU A 79 20.93 7.13 2.53
C LEU A 79 21.68 8.43 2.79
N ASP A 80 22.99 8.40 3.00
CA ASP A 80 23.77 9.62 3.24
C ASP A 80 23.97 10.42 1.94
N PRO A 81 23.88 11.76 1.98
CA PRO A 81 24.03 12.59 0.79
C PRO A 81 25.46 12.52 0.25
N LEU A 82 25.56 12.32 -1.05
CA LEU A 82 26.78 12.32 -1.84
C LEU A 82 26.94 13.65 -2.57
N VAL A 83 28.20 14.00 -2.86
CA VAL A 83 28.52 15.21 -3.64
C VAL A 83 28.16 14.97 -5.11
N LEU A 84 27.38 15.89 -5.69
CA LEU A 84 26.92 15.79 -7.07
C LEU A 84 27.68 16.77 -7.98
N GLY A 85 28.89 16.38 -8.39
CA GLY A 85 29.72 17.15 -9.30
C GLY A 85 30.32 18.42 -8.67
N ASP A 86 30.41 19.51 -9.45
CA ASP A 86 30.99 20.80 -9.06
C ASP A 86 30.07 22.01 -9.32
N GLY A 87 28.80 21.75 -9.66
CA GLY A 87 27.78 22.77 -9.92
C GLY A 87 27.26 23.51 -8.67
N VAL A 88 26.27 24.38 -8.89
CA VAL A 88 25.61 25.12 -7.81
C VAL A 88 24.96 24.14 -6.83
N GLY A 89 25.35 24.21 -5.56
CA GLY A 89 24.84 23.31 -4.52
C GLY A 89 25.39 21.88 -4.61
N ALA A 90 26.46 21.60 -5.36
CA ALA A 90 27.03 20.26 -5.52
C ALA A 90 27.41 19.57 -4.20
N SER A 91 27.92 20.33 -3.23
CA SER A 91 28.26 19.86 -1.89
C SER A 91 27.16 20.14 -0.85
N ASP A 92 26.01 20.67 -1.27
CA ASP A 92 24.90 20.96 -0.38
C ASP A 92 24.10 19.67 -0.15
N PRO A 93 23.93 19.21 1.10
CA PRO A 93 23.10 18.03 1.39
C PRO A 93 21.62 18.21 0.98
N CYS A 94 21.17 19.45 0.76
CA CYS A 94 19.86 19.77 0.18
C CYS A 94 19.79 19.64 -1.36
N GLY A 95 20.89 19.27 -2.02
CA GLY A 95 20.94 18.94 -3.43
C GLY A 95 21.47 20.05 -4.32
N ALA A 96 21.98 19.64 -5.47
CA ALA A 96 22.54 20.51 -6.49
C ALA A 96 21.46 20.99 -7.45
N LEU A 97 21.63 22.20 -7.98
CA LEU A 97 20.81 22.72 -9.07
C LEU A 97 21.18 22.02 -10.38
N VAL A 98 20.21 21.35 -11.02
CA VAL A 98 20.43 20.66 -12.30
C VAL A 98 19.74 21.35 -13.46
N LEU A 99 18.58 21.97 -13.25
CA LEU A 99 17.90 22.85 -14.21
C LEU A 99 17.42 24.10 -13.48
N GLY A 100 17.72 25.27 -14.02
CA GLY A 100 17.23 26.54 -13.49
C GLY A 100 17.71 27.75 -14.28
N GLY A 101 17.26 28.94 -13.89
CA GLY A 101 17.60 30.19 -14.56
C GLY A 101 16.72 31.38 -14.14
N ARG A 102 16.44 32.29 -15.09
CA ARG A 102 15.42 33.32 -14.90
C ARG A 102 14.06 32.73 -15.27
N GLY A 103 13.14 32.67 -14.32
CA GLY A 103 11.82 32.07 -14.51
C GLY A 103 11.70 30.72 -13.81
N THR A 104 10.52 30.12 -13.86
CA THR A 104 10.21 28.93 -13.06
C THR A 104 10.40 27.64 -13.87
N GLN A 105 11.33 26.80 -13.46
CA GLN A 105 11.56 25.45 -14.01
C GLN A 105 11.07 24.37 -13.04
N ARG A 106 10.05 23.60 -13.45
CA ARG A 106 9.43 22.57 -12.59
C ARG A 106 9.52 21.20 -13.25
N ALA A 107 10.16 20.26 -12.57
CA ALA A 107 10.15 18.86 -12.98
C ALA A 107 8.73 18.29 -12.92
N VAL A 108 8.28 17.72 -14.04
CA VAL A 108 6.96 17.08 -14.19
C VAL A 108 7.10 15.56 -14.23
N ALA A 109 8.13 15.06 -14.90
CA ALA A 109 8.44 13.64 -14.95
C ALA A 109 9.96 13.42 -14.82
N ALA A 110 10.33 12.33 -14.15
CA ALA A 110 11.70 11.84 -14.12
C ALA A 110 11.69 10.32 -14.17
N LEU A 111 12.53 9.74 -15.02
CA LEU A 111 12.65 8.30 -15.21
C LEU A 111 14.12 7.88 -15.14
N PRO A 112 14.43 6.65 -14.69
CA PRO A 112 15.76 6.10 -14.92
C PRO A 112 15.94 5.96 -16.44
N TRP A 113 17.12 6.25 -16.98
CA TRP A 113 17.30 6.24 -18.45
C TRP A 113 18.20 5.10 -18.91
N VAL A 114 19.46 5.14 -18.50
CA VAL A 114 20.40 4.03 -18.51
C VAL A 114 21.04 3.95 -17.11
N PRO A 115 21.66 2.83 -16.71
CA PRO A 115 22.22 2.69 -15.36
C PRO A 115 23.08 3.90 -14.95
N GLY A 116 22.85 4.45 -13.76
CA GLY A 116 23.54 5.65 -13.26
C GLY A 116 23.11 6.97 -13.90
N THR A 117 21.99 7.01 -14.63
CA THR A 117 21.49 8.23 -15.27
C THR A 117 19.97 8.34 -15.17
N LEU A 118 19.47 9.56 -15.19
CA LEU A 118 18.06 9.86 -15.22
C LEU A 118 17.71 10.86 -16.32
N LEU A 119 16.49 10.79 -16.82
CA LEU A 119 15.93 11.76 -17.77
C LEU A 119 14.86 12.58 -17.06
N ILE A 120 14.98 13.90 -17.11
CA ILE A 120 14.01 14.85 -16.55
C ILE A 120 13.24 15.51 -17.71
N ALA A 121 11.91 15.52 -17.60
CA ALA A 121 11.07 16.47 -18.31
C ALA A 121 10.60 17.55 -17.34
N ALA A 122 10.85 18.80 -17.69
CA ALA A 122 10.45 19.96 -16.91
C ALA A 122 9.64 20.95 -17.75
N LEU A 123 8.79 21.71 -17.06
CA LEU A 123 8.17 22.91 -17.61
C LEU A 123 9.08 24.09 -17.32
N ASP A 124 9.42 24.84 -18.35
CA ASP A 124 10.11 26.13 -18.25
C ASP A 124 9.07 27.24 -18.46
N GLN A 125 8.79 28.02 -17.43
CA GLN A 125 7.71 29.00 -17.39
C GLN A 125 8.28 30.40 -17.26
N ASP A 126 7.99 31.25 -18.25
CA ASP A 126 8.33 32.67 -18.27
C ASP A 126 7.10 33.55 -18.58
N GLN A 127 7.31 34.85 -18.77
CA GLN A 127 6.25 35.80 -19.13
C GLN A 127 5.62 35.50 -20.51
N GLY A 128 6.28 34.69 -21.35
CA GLY A 128 5.85 34.29 -22.68
C GLY A 128 5.12 32.94 -22.74
N GLY A 129 4.94 32.25 -21.61
CA GLY A 129 4.19 31.00 -21.48
C GLY A 129 5.03 29.82 -20.98
N SER A 130 4.43 28.63 -20.95
CA SER A 130 5.11 27.39 -20.56
C SER A 130 5.76 26.70 -21.76
N ARG A 131 6.95 26.13 -21.58
CA ARG A 131 7.65 25.28 -22.55
C ARG A 131 8.00 23.93 -21.93
N VAL A 132 8.14 22.90 -22.77
CA VAL A 132 8.66 21.60 -22.32
C VAL A 132 10.14 21.50 -22.66
N ILE A 133 10.96 21.25 -21.63
CA ILE A 133 12.39 21.03 -21.75
C ILE A 133 12.78 19.64 -21.22
N LEU A 134 13.74 19.01 -21.87
CA LEU A 134 14.29 17.71 -21.46
C LEU A 134 15.78 17.82 -21.14
N GLN A 135 16.22 17.08 -20.13
CA GLN A 135 17.64 16.94 -19.82
C GLN A 135 17.95 15.58 -19.20
N GLY A 136 19.01 14.94 -19.69
CA GLY A 136 19.58 13.75 -19.06
C GLY A 136 20.65 14.17 -18.05
N ILE A 137 20.68 13.53 -16.89
CA ILE A 137 21.65 13.81 -15.82
C ILE A 137 22.27 12.49 -15.35
N ASP A 138 23.59 12.42 -15.19
CA ASP A 138 24.28 11.28 -14.56
C ASP A 138 24.39 11.43 -13.03
N THR A 139 24.85 10.38 -12.34
CA THR A 139 25.08 10.41 -10.88
C THR A 139 26.15 11.42 -10.43
N ASP A 140 26.98 11.91 -11.33
CA ASP A 140 27.95 12.99 -11.04
C ASP A 140 27.34 14.38 -11.33
N GLY A 141 26.06 14.46 -11.70
CA GLY A 141 25.35 15.72 -12.01
C GLY A 141 25.65 16.28 -13.40
N ARG A 142 26.32 15.55 -14.28
CA ARG A 142 26.64 16.02 -15.64
C ARG A 142 25.41 15.92 -16.55
N ARG A 143 25.24 16.94 -17.37
CA ARG A 143 24.18 17.03 -18.40
C ARG A 143 24.53 16.19 -19.63
N LEU A 144 23.59 15.35 -20.06
CA LEU A 144 23.79 14.33 -21.10
C LEU A 144 23.16 14.71 -22.46
N LEU A 145 22.17 15.60 -22.49
CA LEU A 145 21.57 16.11 -23.74
C LEU A 145 22.23 17.39 -24.24
N GLY A 146 23.46 17.65 -23.79
CA GLY A 146 24.21 18.87 -24.05
C GLY A 146 24.11 19.90 -22.92
N PRO A 147 24.84 21.02 -23.04
CA PRO A 147 24.95 22.01 -21.96
C PRO A 147 23.63 22.76 -21.72
N GLN A 148 22.80 22.93 -22.76
CA GLN A 148 21.45 23.48 -22.67
C GLN A 148 20.43 22.33 -22.73
N PRO A 149 19.28 22.45 -22.05
CA PRO A 149 18.24 21.43 -22.14
C PRO A 149 17.61 21.42 -23.54
N LEU A 150 17.14 20.26 -23.96
CA LEU A 150 16.46 20.07 -25.23
C LEU A 150 15.04 20.67 -25.16
N LEU A 151 14.78 21.71 -25.96
CA LEU A 151 13.45 22.32 -26.09
C LEU A 151 12.60 21.54 -27.10
N LEU A 152 11.40 21.10 -26.70
CA LEU A 152 10.53 20.29 -27.58
C LEU A 152 9.49 21.10 -28.35
N SER A 153 9.04 22.21 -27.78
CA SER A 153 7.87 22.93 -28.24
C SER A 153 8.17 24.05 -29.22
N ASP A 154 7.29 24.26 -30.19
CA ASP A 154 7.33 25.43 -31.06
C ASP A 154 7.08 26.72 -30.23
N PRO A 155 7.91 27.78 -30.36
CA PRO A 155 7.74 29.05 -29.65
C PRO A 155 6.35 29.70 -29.81
N ALA A 156 5.58 29.36 -30.84
CA ALA A 156 4.22 29.85 -31.04
C ALA A 156 3.18 29.21 -30.12
N PHE A 157 3.50 28.12 -29.39
CA PHE A 157 2.54 27.35 -28.61
C PHE A 157 2.97 27.20 -27.15
N GLU A 158 2.04 27.40 -26.21
CA GLU A 158 2.28 26.97 -24.84
C GLU A 158 2.37 25.43 -24.81
N ALA A 159 3.40 24.88 -24.16
CA ALA A 159 3.59 23.45 -24.03
C ALA A 159 3.48 22.96 -22.59
N LEU A 160 2.74 21.87 -22.40
CA LEU A 160 2.29 21.38 -21.10
C LEU A 160 2.28 19.84 -21.05
N SER A 161 2.17 19.31 -19.84
CA SER A 161 1.92 17.89 -19.55
C SER A 161 2.85 16.90 -20.28
N PRO A 162 4.19 17.04 -20.19
CA PRO A 162 5.08 16.08 -20.80
C PRO A 162 4.99 14.71 -20.11
N VAL A 163 4.99 13.65 -20.92
CA VAL A 163 5.01 12.25 -20.47
C VAL A 163 6.18 11.56 -21.16
N LEU A 164 7.02 10.91 -20.36
CA LEU A 164 8.21 10.20 -20.84
C LEU A 164 7.99 8.70 -20.84
N ALA A 165 8.67 8.02 -21.75
CA ALA A 165 8.83 6.57 -21.75
C ALA A 165 10.21 6.22 -22.32
N LEU A 166 10.86 5.17 -21.80
CA LEU A 166 12.08 4.66 -22.40
C LEU A 166 11.73 3.80 -23.61
N ASP A 167 12.56 3.85 -24.67
CA ASP A 167 12.29 3.07 -25.89
C ASP A 167 12.86 1.64 -25.86
N GLY A 168 13.45 1.23 -24.72
CA GLY A 168 14.11 -0.07 -24.54
C GLY A 168 15.44 -0.23 -25.30
N ARG A 169 15.88 0.78 -26.06
CA ARG A 169 17.06 0.74 -26.94
C ARG A 169 18.07 1.85 -26.64
N GLY A 170 17.99 2.42 -25.44
CA GLY A 170 18.84 3.51 -24.97
C GLY A 170 18.39 4.91 -25.44
N GLY A 171 17.28 5.02 -26.16
CA GLY A 171 16.59 6.26 -26.45
C GLY A 171 15.38 6.46 -25.54
N PHE A 172 14.51 7.39 -25.93
CA PHE A 172 13.29 7.69 -25.19
C PHE A 172 12.20 8.25 -26.12
N LEU A 173 10.97 8.18 -25.67
CA LEU A 173 9.81 8.84 -26.27
C LEU A 173 9.32 9.93 -25.31
N CYS A 174 8.85 11.04 -25.88
CA CYS A 174 8.19 12.10 -25.14
C CYS A 174 6.88 12.45 -25.83
N ALA A 175 5.78 12.38 -25.09
CA ALA A 175 4.52 13.00 -25.47
C ALA A 175 4.39 14.36 -24.77
N TRP A 176 3.81 15.35 -25.42
CA TRP A 176 3.50 16.65 -24.81
C TRP A 176 2.29 17.28 -25.50
N THR A 177 1.71 18.27 -24.84
CA THR A 177 0.61 19.04 -25.43
C THR A 177 1.05 20.43 -25.79
N GLU A 178 0.67 20.85 -26.99
CA GLU A 178 0.79 22.23 -27.43
C GLU A 178 -0.59 22.88 -27.49
N ARG A 179 -0.70 24.06 -26.89
CA ARG A 179 -1.90 24.91 -26.88
C ARG A 179 -1.62 26.20 -27.63
N LEU A 180 -2.51 26.53 -28.57
CA LEU A 180 -2.50 27.85 -29.19
C LEU A 180 -3.01 28.90 -28.19
N PRO A 181 -2.28 29.99 -27.93
CA PRO A 181 -2.79 31.10 -27.15
C PRO A 181 -3.97 31.78 -27.88
N GLY A 182 -5.08 32.02 -27.19
CA GLY A 182 -6.22 32.79 -27.72
C GLY A 182 -7.60 32.18 -27.45
N PRO A 183 -8.68 32.85 -27.87
CA PRO A 183 -10.06 32.45 -27.55
C PRO A 183 -10.52 31.16 -28.26
N ASP A 184 -9.88 30.79 -29.38
CA ASP A 184 -10.15 29.55 -30.14
C ASP A 184 -9.08 28.48 -29.89
N ALA A 185 -8.50 28.45 -28.68
CA ALA A 185 -7.43 27.53 -28.32
C ALA A 185 -7.82 26.06 -28.59
N SER A 186 -7.05 25.41 -29.48
CA SER A 186 -7.12 23.98 -29.69
C SER A 186 -5.81 23.36 -29.26
N ASP A 187 -5.92 22.32 -28.44
CA ASP A 187 -4.78 21.56 -27.99
C ASP A 187 -4.36 20.54 -29.06
N ARG A 188 -3.08 20.19 -29.05
CA ARG A 188 -2.47 19.17 -29.90
C ARG A 188 -1.64 18.26 -29.01
N LEU A 189 -2.02 16.98 -28.94
CA LEU A 189 -1.19 15.95 -28.31
C LEU A 189 -0.19 15.45 -29.34
N LEU A 190 1.09 15.64 -29.06
CA LEU A 190 2.21 15.27 -29.92
C LEU A 190 3.02 14.16 -29.26
N LEU A 191 3.68 13.36 -30.08
CA LEU A 191 4.65 12.34 -29.66
C LEU A 191 5.90 12.45 -30.53
N GLN A 192 7.08 12.32 -29.93
CA GLN A 192 8.33 12.20 -30.66
C GLN A 192 9.23 11.17 -30.00
N ARG A 193 10.01 10.46 -30.82
CA ARG A 193 11.04 9.53 -30.37
C ARG A 193 12.42 10.12 -30.58
N PHE A 194 13.30 9.90 -29.62
CA PHE A 194 14.67 10.40 -29.61
C PHE A 194 15.67 9.26 -29.36
N ASP A 195 16.89 9.42 -29.90
CA ASP A 195 18.01 8.54 -29.58
C ASP A 195 18.64 8.84 -28.21
N GLY A 196 19.65 8.07 -27.83
CA GLY A 196 20.43 8.25 -26.60
C GLY A 196 21.17 9.58 -26.46
N ARG A 197 21.11 10.45 -27.47
CA ARG A 197 21.73 11.79 -27.49
C ARG A 197 20.69 12.89 -27.66
N GLY A 198 19.40 12.57 -27.57
CA GLY A 198 18.30 13.53 -27.74
C GLY A 198 18.07 13.96 -29.19
N ARG A 199 18.57 13.22 -30.18
CA ARG A 199 18.29 13.51 -31.59
C ARG A 199 16.96 12.88 -31.99
N PRO A 200 16.08 13.60 -32.70
CA PRO A 200 14.81 13.03 -33.14
C PRO A 200 15.05 11.87 -34.12
N LEU A 201 14.30 10.78 -33.93
CA LEU A 201 14.32 9.60 -34.79
C LEU A 201 13.17 9.59 -35.80
N TRP A 202 12.10 10.35 -35.57
CA TRP A 202 11.08 10.62 -36.59
C TRP A 202 11.30 11.99 -37.21
N GLU A 203 10.92 12.12 -38.49
CA GLU A 203 11.10 13.35 -39.28
C GLU A 203 10.45 14.57 -38.62
N ALA A 204 9.30 14.37 -37.97
CA ALA A 204 8.59 15.38 -37.20
C ALA A 204 7.81 14.72 -36.05
N PRO A 205 7.40 15.49 -35.01
CA PRO A 205 6.49 14.99 -34.00
C PRO A 205 5.18 14.48 -34.63
N THR A 206 4.75 13.30 -34.22
CA THR A 206 3.50 12.69 -34.65
C THR A 206 2.32 13.33 -33.93
N LEU A 207 1.33 13.82 -34.69
CA LEU A 207 0.08 14.30 -34.12
C LEU A 207 -0.80 13.13 -33.69
N ILE A 208 -0.99 12.96 -32.39
CA ILE A 208 -1.84 11.90 -31.81
C ILE A 208 -3.31 12.32 -31.84
N ALA A 209 -3.60 13.52 -31.35
CA ALA A 209 -4.95 14.05 -31.26
C ALA A 209 -4.96 15.58 -31.35
N ARG A 210 -6.08 16.15 -31.82
CA ARG A 210 -6.32 17.60 -31.86
C ARG A 210 -7.78 17.91 -31.51
N GLY A 211 -8.00 18.92 -30.67
CA GLY A 211 -9.32 19.47 -30.45
C GLY A 211 -9.40 20.46 -29.29
N PRO A 212 -10.51 21.22 -29.19
CA PRO A 212 -10.75 22.18 -28.10
C PRO A 212 -11.10 21.52 -26.76
N TYR A 213 -11.28 20.19 -26.74
CA TYR A 213 -11.76 19.41 -25.59
C TYR A 213 -10.79 18.29 -25.19
N LEU A 214 -9.51 18.44 -25.51
CA LEU A 214 -8.48 17.48 -25.11
C LEU A 214 -8.07 17.74 -23.66
N PHE A 215 -8.14 16.70 -22.83
CA PHE A 215 -7.63 16.74 -21.47
C PHE A 215 -6.32 15.96 -21.41
N SER A 216 -5.26 16.62 -21.87
CA SER A 216 -3.95 16.00 -22.02
C SER A 216 -3.19 15.78 -20.72
N SER A 217 -3.63 16.35 -19.61
CA SER A 217 -3.12 16.00 -18.27
C SER A 217 -3.30 14.52 -17.93
N PHE A 218 -4.15 13.79 -18.66
CA PHE A 218 -4.37 12.36 -18.51
C PHE A 218 -3.71 11.52 -19.60
N ALA A 219 -2.77 12.11 -20.37
CA ALA A 219 -2.02 11.33 -21.34
C ALA A 219 -1.13 10.31 -20.61
N THR A 220 -1.08 9.07 -21.09
CA THR A 220 -0.10 8.08 -20.64
C THR A 220 0.54 7.40 -21.83
N LEU A 221 1.78 6.95 -21.64
CA LEU A 221 2.67 6.50 -22.71
C LEU A 221 3.40 5.25 -22.25
N VAL A 222 3.44 4.23 -23.11
CA VAL A 222 4.23 3.02 -22.86
C VAL A 222 4.85 2.52 -24.17
N PRO A 223 6.14 2.13 -24.18
CA PRO A 223 6.78 1.64 -25.40
C PRO A 223 6.14 0.32 -25.85
N ASP A 224 6.23 0.03 -27.14
CA ASP A 224 5.78 -1.24 -27.72
C ASP A 224 6.93 -2.25 -27.93
N ASP A 225 8.13 -1.94 -27.43
CA ASP A 225 9.42 -2.66 -27.61
C ASP A 225 9.90 -2.80 -29.07
N GLU A 226 9.09 -2.41 -30.04
CA GLU A 226 9.40 -2.37 -31.48
C GLU A 226 9.92 -0.98 -31.91
N GLY A 227 9.93 -0.03 -30.98
CA GLY A 227 10.41 1.34 -31.18
C GLY A 227 9.28 2.33 -31.48
N GLY A 228 8.04 1.89 -31.41
CA GLY A 228 6.84 2.68 -31.32
C GLY A 228 6.37 2.81 -29.87
N ALA A 229 5.10 3.16 -29.69
CA ALA A 229 4.47 3.26 -28.37
C ALA A 229 2.95 3.21 -28.44
N PHE A 230 2.33 2.85 -27.33
CA PHE A 230 0.91 3.06 -27.07
C PHE A 230 0.72 4.36 -26.30
N VAL A 231 -0.24 5.18 -26.74
CA VAL A 231 -0.63 6.45 -26.11
C VAL A 231 -2.10 6.37 -25.73
N SER A 232 -2.42 6.66 -24.47
CA SER A 232 -3.80 6.91 -24.04
C SER A 232 -4.01 8.36 -23.67
N TRP A 233 -5.22 8.88 -23.86
CA TRP A 233 -5.62 10.24 -23.45
C TRP A 233 -7.13 10.30 -23.25
N ALA A 234 -7.65 11.43 -22.74
CA ALA A 234 -9.08 11.67 -22.61
C ALA A 234 -9.57 12.83 -23.48
N GLU A 235 -10.72 12.64 -24.12
CA GLU A 235 -11.44 13.67 -24.89
C GLU A 235 -12.79 13.96 -24.21
N ALA A 236 -13.11 15.23 -23.95
CA ALA A 236 -14.45 15.60 -23.52
C ALA A 236 -15.43 15.65 -24.70
N ARG A 237 -16.71 15.38 -24.39
CA ARG A 237 -17.77 15.41 -25.39
C ARG A 237 -18.25 16.83 -25.70
N PRO A 238 -18.54 17.15 -26.97
CA PRO A 238 -19.00 18.47 -27.37
C PRO A 238 -20.52 18.75 -27.26
N THR A 239 -21.38 17.81 -26.82
CA THR A 239 -22.85 17.97 -26.89
C THR A 239 -23.58 17.97 -25.54
N GLU A 240 -24.55 18.89 -25.38
CA GLU A 240 -25.34 19.16 -24.16
C GLU A 240 -26.21 17.97 -23.66
N GLU A 241 -26.56 17.01 -24.51
CA GLU A 241 -27.52 15.93 -24.18
C GLU A 241 -26.98 14.86 -23.22
N THR A 242 -25.70 14.89 -22.88
CA THR A 242 -25.11 13.94 -21.95
C THR A 242 -24.15 14.63 -20.99
N GLN A 243 -24.53 14.64 -19.72
CA GLN A 243 -23.82 15.23 -18.58
C GLN A 243 -22.30 14.96 -18.57
N GLY A 244 -21.49 15.81 -19.21
CA GLY A 244 -20.08 16.07 -18.88
C GLY A 244 -19.04 14.93 -18.94
N GLY A 245 -19.34 13.76 -19.52
CA GLY A 245 -18.42 12.61 -19.50
C GLY A 245 -17.27 12.65 -20.54
N TYR A 246 -16.23 11.84 -20.31
CA TYR A 246 -15.02 11.77 -21.13
C TYR A 246 -14.92 10.43 -21.89
N HIS A 247 -14.14 10.42 -22.97
CA HIS A 247 -13.80 9.21 -23.71
C HIS A 247 -12.30 8.98 -23.67
N PRO A 248 -11.81 8.01 -22.86
CA PRO A 248 -10.42 7.64 -22.97
C PRO A 248 -10.20 6.86 -24.26
N ARG A 249 -9.13 7.25 -24.92
CA ARG A 249 -8.68 6.73 -26.19
C ARG A 249 -7.37 5.97 -26.01
N LEU A 250 -7.08 5.13 -26.98
CA LEU A 250 -5.80 4.47 -27.16
C LEU A 250 -5.40 4.57 -28.62
N LEU A 251 -4.12 4.79 -28.89
CA LEU A 251 -3.55 4.66 -30.22
C LEU A 251 -2.16 4.05 -30.10
N ARG A 252 -1.85 3.09 -30.97
CA ARG A 252 -0.47 2.64 -31.19
C ARG A 252 0.16 3.46 -32.31
N ILE A 253 1.36 3.97 -32.07
CA ILE A 253 2.25 4.57 -33.05
C ILE A 253 3.38 3.57 -33.33
N GLU A 254 3.63 3.28 -34.60
CA GLU A 254 4.69 2.36 -35.03
C GLU A 254 6.08 2.98 -34.91
N GLY A 255 7.12 2.16 -35.06
CA GLY A 255 8.51 2.61 -34.95
C GLY A 255 8.92 3.73 -35.90
N GLY A 256 8.22 3.89 -37.02
CA GLY A 256 8.40 4.99 -37.98
C GLY A 256 7.65 6.29 -37.66
N GLY A 257 6.90 6.35 -36.55
CA GLY A 257 6.14 7.55 -36.16
C GLY A 257 4.78 7.68 -36.83
N LEU A 258 4.24 6.59 -37.38
CA LEU A 258 2.93 6.57 -38.04
C LEU A 258 1.89 5.84 -37.17
N PRO A 259 0.59 6.24 -37.21
CA PRO A 259 -0.48 5.49 -36.57
C PRO A 259 -0.58 4.05 -37.09
N ALA A 260 -0.61 3.07 -36.20
CA ALA A 260 -0.63 1.65 -36.54
C ALA A 260 -2.01 1.13 -36.99
N TRP A 261 -3.08 1.86 -36.71
CA TRP A 261 -4.46 1.39 -36.93
C TRP A 261 -5.17 2.27 -37.96
N GLU A 262 -5.69 1.65 -39.03
CA GLU A 262 -6.35 2.34 -40.15
C GLU A 262 -7.58 3.17 -39.71
N GLY A 263 -8.26 2.76 -38.63
CA GLY A 263 -9.39 3.48 -38.03
C GLY A 263 -8.99 4.58 -37.04
N GLY A 264 -7.70 4.79 -36.80
CA GLY A 264 -7.17 5.70 -35.80
C GLY A 264 -7.40 5.23 -34.37
N ALA A 265 -7.62 6.19 -33.47
CA ALA A 265 -7.71 5.95 -32.04
C ALA A 265 -8.93 5.10 -31.63
N LEU A 266 -8.69 4.05 -30.86
CA LEU A 266 -9.74 3.20 -30.30
C LEU A 266 -10.24 3.75 -28.96
N ARG A 267 -11.49 3.42 -28.60
CA ARG A 267 -11.97 3.59 -27.22
C ARG A 267 -11.47 2.43 -26.36
N LEU A 268 -11.17 2.70 -25.08
CA LEU A 268 -10.77 1.65 -24.14
C LEU A 268 -11.88 0.61 -23.89
N LEU A 269 -13.15 1.04 -23.98
CA LEU A 269 -14.33 0.19 -23.90
C LEU A 269 -15.15 0.31 -25.19
N ALA A 270 -15.75 -0.79 -25.66
CA ALA A 270 -16.49 -0.80 -26.91
C ALA A 270 -17.79 0.02 -26.83
N GLU A 271 -18.56 -0.17 -25.76
CA GLU A 271 -19.84 0.48 -25.50
C GLU A 271 -19.93 0.92 -24.03
N GLY A 272 -20.66 2.01 -23.76
CA GLY A 272 -20.83 2.56 -22.41
C GLY A 272 -20.07 3.87 -22.16
N TYR A 273 -20.28 4.42 -20.97
CA TYR A 273 -19.68 5.69 -20.51
C TYR A 273 -18.47 5.42 -19.62
N VAL A 274 -17.50 6.33 -19.64
CA VAL A 274 -16.20 6.18 -18.99
C VAL A 274 -15.87 7.45 -18.20
N ASP A 275 -15.45 7.25 -16.98
CA ASP A 275 -15.17 8.27 -15.97
C ASP A 275 -13.66 8.40 -15.73
N LEU A 276 -12.94 8.98 -16.71
CA LEU A 276 -11.56 9.51 -16.54
C LEU A 276 -10.41 8.53 -16.15
N ASP A 277 -9.19 9.08 -16.18
CA ASP A 277 -7.90 8.54 -15.68
C ASP A 277 -7.42 7.20 -16.27
N PRO A 278 -7.13 7.11 -17.58
CA PRO A 278 -6.48 5.93 -18.12
C PRO A 278 -5.03 5.83 -17.62
N SER A 279 -4.60 4.64 -17.21
CA SER A 279 -3.21 4.29 -16.92
C SER A 279 -2.78 3.11 -17.78
N LEU A 280 -1.63 3.22 -18.46
CA LEU A 280 -1.09 2.18 -19.33
C LEU A 280 0.13 1.48 -18.72
N VAL A 281 0.25 0.18 -19.01
CA VAL A 281 1.49 -0.60 -18.89
C VAL A 281 1.66 -1.49 -20.11
N ALA A 282 2.92 -1.84 -20.43
CA ALA A 282 3.22 -2.80 -21.47
C ALA A 282 2.74 -4.17 -21.00
N ASP A 283 2.23 -4.97 -21.94
CA ASP A 283 1.74 -6.32 -21.62
C ASP A 283 2.88 -7.37 -21.68
N GLY A 284 4.07 -6.99 -22.16
CA GLY A 284 5.24 -7.87 -22.35
C GLY A 284 5.21 -8.74 -23.62
N PHE A 285 4.17 -8.60 -24.44
CA PHE A 285 3.94 -9.36 -25.68
C PHE A 285 3.65 -8.42 -26.87
N GLY A 286 4.14 -7.18 -26.82
CA GLY A 286 3.95 -6.15 -27.85
C GLY A 286 2.58 -5.44 -27.81
N GLY A 287 1.77 -5.72 -26.79
CA GLY A 287 0.50 -5.08 -26.48
C GLY A 287 0.59 -4.14 -25.27
N ALA A 288 -0.57 -3.65 -24.84
CA ALA A 288 -0.70 -2.78 -23.68
C ALA A 288 -1.93 -3.15 -22.84
N ILE A 289 -1.85 -2.89 -21.55
CA ILE A 289 -2.99 -2.98 -20.62
C ILE A 289 -3.35 -1.57 -20.18
N ALA A 290 -4.62 -1.22 -20.33
CA ALA A 290 -5.19 0.03 -19.86
C ALA A 290 -6.06 -0.21 -18.63
N LEU A 291 -5.81 0.53 -17.56
CA LEU A 291 -6.66 0.66 -16.37
C LEU A 291 -7.45 1.97 -16.48
N PHE A 292 -8.76 1.95 -16.25
CA PHE A 292 -9.65 3.11 -16.38
C PHE A 292 -10.92 2.91 -15.55
N THR A 293 -11.69 3.97 -15.31
CA THR A 293 -12.99 3.86 -14.62
C THR A 293 -14.13 3.93 -15.63
N ALA A 294 -15.00 2.93 -15.73
CA ALA A 294 -16.21 2.92 -16.56
C ALA A 294 -17.30 2.09 -15.87
N GLY A 295 -18.18 2.76 -15.10
CA GLY A 295 -19.10 2.04 -14.21
C GLY A 295 -18.33 1.10 -13.28
N GLY A 296 -17.31 1.63 -12.62
CA GLY A 296 -16.34 0.90 -11.79
C GLY A 296 -14.94 0.85 -12.41
N VAL A 297 -13.94 0.42 -11.65
CA VAL A 297 -12.55 0.31 -12.13
C VAL A 297 -12.41 -0.93 -12.99
N ARG A 298 -11.92 -0.75 -14.21
CA ARG A 298 -11.75 -1.80 -15.21
C ARG A 298 -10.34 -1.81 -15.77
N ALA A 299 -9.94 -2.98 -16.25
CA ALA A 299 -8.76 -3.13 -17.08
C ALA A 299 -9.11 -3.76 -18.43
N GLN A 300 -8.42 -3.35 -19.49
CA GLN A 300 -8.53 -3.94 -20.82
C GLN A 300 -7.14 -4.18 -21.38
N ARG A 301 -6.92 -5.38 -21.92
CA ARG A 301 -5.68 -5.72 -22.61
C ARG A 301 -5.86 -5.61 -24.11
N PHE A 302 -4.94 -4.94 -24.79
CA PHE A 302 -4.93 -4.73 -26.22
C PHE A 302 -3.69 -5.37 -26.84
N SER A 303 -3.87 -6.07 -27.95
CA SER A 303 -2.75 -6.54 -28.78
C SER A 303 -2.13 -5.39 -29.59
N SER A 304 -1.00 -5.66 -30.24
CA SER A 304 -0.33 -4.74 -31.19
C SER A 304 -1.22 -4.28 -32.35
N THR A 305 -2.22 -5.07 -32.74
CA THR A 305 -3.19 -4.74 -33.80
C THR A 305 -4.45 -4.05 -33.27
N GLY A 306 -4.54 -3.79 -31.96
CA GLY A 306 -5.69 -3.12 -31.33
C GLY A 306 -6.84 -4.06 -30.96
N ALA A 307 -6.71 -5.37 -31.13
CA ALA A 307 -7.72 -6.33 -30.67
C ALA A 307 -7.79 -6.36 -29.14
N ARG A 308 -9.02 -6.35 -28.59
CA ARG A 308 -9.31 -6.50 -27.15
C ARG A 308 -9.19 -7.96 -26.72
N LEU A 309 -8.32 -8.23 -25.76
CA LEU A 309 -7.97 -9.59 -25.33
C LEU A 309 -8.76 -10.07 -24.11
N TRP A 310 -9.50 -9.19 -23.41
CA TRP A 310 -10.41 -9.55 -22.32
C TRP A 310 -11.89 -9.31 -22.67
N GLY A 311 -12.22 -9.49 -23.95
CA GLY A 311 -13.56 -9.24 -24.49
C GLY A 311 -13.93 -7.76 -24.52
N GLU A 312 -15.12 -7.43 -25.05
CA GLU A 312 -15.51 -6.02 -25.29
C GLU A 312 -15.73 -5.20 -24.00
N ALA A 313 -16.08 -5.87 -22.90
CA ALA A 313 -16.37 -5.22 -21.62
C ALA A 313 -15.14 -5.04 -20.70
N GLY A 314 -14.02 -5.69 -21.05
CA GLY A 314 -12.82 -5.76 -20.20
C GLY A 314 -13.08 -6.47 -18.86
N LEU A 315 -12.05 -6.45 -18.00
CA LEU A 315 -12.08 -7.02 -16.67
C LEU A 315 -12.57 -5.98 -15.65
N LEU A 316 -13.68 -6.25 -14.95
CA LEU A 316 -14.13 -5.43 -13.83
C LEU A 316 -13.31 -5.79 -12.58
N LEU A 317 -12.61 -4.80 -12.02
CA LEU A 317 -11.73 -4.97 -10.86
C LEU A 317 -12.39 -4.52 -9.55
N SER A 318 -13.24 -3.49 -9.59
CA SER A 318 -13.97 -3.00 -8.43
C SER A 318 -15.25 -3.81 -8.16
N ASP A 319 -15.85 -3.59 -6.98
CA ASP A 319 -17.21 -4.08 -6.72
C ASP A 319 -18.21 -3.33 -7.62
N ALA A 320 -19.09 -4.07 -8.29
CA ALA A 320 -20.13 -3.52 -9.14
C ALA A 320 -21.13 -2.65 -8.36
N ALA A 321 -21.40 -2.98 -7.10
CA ALA A 321 -22.35 -2.24 -6.26
C ALA A 321 -21.81 -0.86 -5.82
N LEU A 322 -20.48 -0.70 -5.79
CA LEU A 322 -19.79 0.52 -5.35
C LEU A 322 -19.07 1.23 -6.50
N ALA A 323 -19.32 0.79 -7.74
CA ALA A 323 -18.69 1.27 -8.96
C ALA A 323 -18.67 2.80 -9.11
N ALA A 324 -19.77 3.48 -8.75
CA ALA A 324 -19.91 4.93 -8.89
C ALA A 324 -19.05 5.74 -7.91
N ARG A 325 -18.48 5.09 -6.88
CA ARG A 325 -17.63 5.72 -5.88
C ARG A 325 -16.14 5.61 -6.20
N ALA A 326 -15.78 4.83 -7.21
CA ALA A 326 -14.37 4.58 -7.52
C ALA A 326 -13.78 5.68 -8.41
N SER A 327 -12.66 6.25 -7.97
CA SER A 327 -11.95 7.33 -8.66
C SER A 327 -10.42 7.13 -8.57
N ARG A 328 -9.70 7.85 -9.44
CA ARG A 328 -8.23 7.96 -9.42
C ARG A 328 -7.52 6.60 -9.39
N PRO A 329 -7.79 5.71 -10.37
CA PRO A 329 -7.12 4.42 -10.46
C PRO A 329 -5.62 4.60 -10.74
N ALA A 330 -4.79 3.69 -10.23
CA ALA A 330 -3.38 3.60 -10.61
C ALA A 330 -2.90 2.15 -10.66
N LEU A 331 -1.94 1.89 -11.53
CA LEU A 331 -1.43 0.57 -11.81
C LEU A 331 0.03 0.41 -11.35
N SER A 332 0.41 -0.79 -10.94
CA SER A 332 1.79 -1.13 -10.58
C SER A 332 2.09 -2.57 -10.97
N PRO A 333 3.11 -2.81 -11.82
CA PRO A 333 3.61 -4.17 -12.07
C PRO A 333 4.09 -4.81 -10.78
N ASP A 334 3.80 -6.09 -10.61
CA ASP A 334 4.44 -6.90 -9.58
C ASP A 334 5.70 -7.57 -10.13
N SER A 335 6.59 -8.01 -9.23
CA SER A 335 7.90 -8.56 -9.57
C SER A 335 7.89 -9.92 -10.28
N GLU A 336 6.73 -10.59 -10.45
CA GLU A 336 6.60 -11.89 -11.12
C GLU A 336 5.57 -11.87 -12.27
N GLY A 337 5.28 -10.68 -12.83
CA GLY A 337 4.46 -10.55 -14.03
C GLY A 337 2.93 -10.46 -13.83
N GLY A 338 2.46 -10.31 -12.58
CA GLY A 338 1.11 -9.83 -12.31
C GLY A 338 1.06 -8.32 -12.09
N LEU A 339 -0.11 -7.79 -11.77
CA LEU A 339 -0.36 -6.36 -11.62
C LEU A 339 -1.19 -6.07 -10.38
N PHE A 340 -0.87 -4.98 -9.70
CA PHE A 340 -1.73 -4.36 -8.71
C PHE A 340 -2.44 -3.15 -9.32
N ALA A 341 -3.76 -3.13 -9.23
CA ALA A 341 -4.57 -1.92 -9.41
C ALA A 341 -4.97 -1.37 -8.04
N THR A 342 -4.89 -0.06 -7.89
CA THR A 342 -5.47 0.65 -6.75
C THR A 342 -6.42 1.74 -7.22
N TRP A 343 -7.41 2.07 -6.39
CA TRP A 343 -8.30 3.21 -6.60
C TRP A 343 -8.73 3.79 -5.27
N ILE A 344 -9.28 5.00 -5.30
CA ILE A 344 -9.95 5.60 -4.14
C ILE A 344 -11.43 5.32 -4.29
N GLU A 345 -12.04 4.73 -3.28
CA GLU A 345 -13.49 4.69 -3.15
C GLU A 345 -13.92 5.81 -2.22
N GLU A 346 -14.68 6.76 -2.78
CA GLU A 346 -15.18 7.93 -2.07
C GLU A 346 -16.39 7.57 -1.20
N GLU A 347 -16.37 8.04 0.05
CA GLU A 347 -17.46 7.87 1.00
C GLU A 347 -18.38 9.09 0.99
N ASP A 348 -19.67 8.89 1.30
CA ASP A 348 -20.65 9.98 1.35
C ASP A 348 -20.28 11.08 2.38
N SER A 349 -19.43 10.73 3.34
CA SER A 349 -18.86 11.63 4.35
C SER A 349 -17.83 12.62 3.79
N GLY A 350 -17.41 12.44 2.53
CA GLY A 350 -16.27 13.14 1.91
C GLY A 350 -14.92 12.47 2.18
N GLY A 351 -14.90 11.35 2.92
CA GLY A 351 -13.71 10.51 3.10
C GLY A 351 -13.37 9.69 1.85
N GLY A 352 -12.22 9.03 1.85
CA GLY A 352 -11.84 8.11 0.79
C GLY A 352 -11.01 6.94 1.32
N ARG A 353 -11.33 5.73 0.88
CA ARG A 353 -10.54 4.52 1.18
C ARG A 353 -9.78 4.04 -0.05
N ILE A 354 -8.54 3.59 0.13
CA ILE A 354 -7.75 2.99 -0.94
C ILE A 354 -8.13 1.51 -1.01
N LEU A 355 -8.54 1.06 -2.18
CA LEU A 355 -8.76 -0.34 -2.47
C LEU A 355 -7.62 -0.87 -3.33
N VAL A 356 -7.33 -2.15 -3.19
CA VAL A 356 -6.29 -2.85 -3.95
C VAL A 356 -6.90 -4.10 -4.58
N ARG A 357 -6.55 -4.36 -5.84
CA ARG A 357 -6.87 -5.59 -6.56
C ARG A 357 -5.65 -6.08 -7.31
N ARG A 358 -5.25 -7.33 -7.06
CA ARG A 358 -4.25 -8.00 -7.88
C ARG A 358 -4.92 -8.76 -9.03
N PHE A 359 -4.32 -8.73 -10.22
CA PHE A 359 -4.77 -9.48 -11.38
C PHE A 359 -3.57 -9.93 -12.25
N GLY A 360 -3.75 -11.01 -12.99
CA GLY A 360 -2.76 -11.56 -13.92
C GLY A 360 -2.90 -10.97 -15.33
N ILE A 361 -1.82 -11.11 -16.12
CA ILE A 361 -1.79 -10.75 -17.55
C ILE A 361 -2.77 -11.56 -18.42
N ASP A 362 -3.16 -12.73 -17.93
CA ASP A 362 -4.18 -13.62 -18.47
C ASP A 362 -5.60 -13.22 -18.05
N GLY A 363 -5.75 -12.22 -17.18
CA GLY A 363 -7.02 -11.78 -16.62
C GLY A 363 -7.44 -12.54 -15.36
N ALA A 364 -6.60 -13.45 -14.83
CA ALA A 364 -6.90 -14.16 -13.60
C ALA A 364 -7.00 -13.21 -12.41
N LEU A 365 -8.02 -13.40 -11.56
CA LEU A 365 -8.22 -12.66 -10.33
C LEU A 365 -7.87 -13.58 -9.14
N PRO A 366 -6.60 -13.56 -8.66
CA PRO A 366 -6.17 -14.44 -7.57
C PRO A 366 -6.89 -14.13 -6.26
N TRP A 367 -7.46 -12.93 -6.11
CA TRP A 367 -8.25 -12.53 -4.95
C TRP A 367 -9.74 -12.62 -5.29
N PRO A 368 -10.63 -13.05 -4.39
CA PRO A 368 -12.06 -13.10 -4.66
C PRO A 368 -12.70 -11.70 -4.71
N ALA A 369 -12.32 -10.80 -3.81
CA ALA A 369 -12.76 -9.40 -3.76
C ALA A 369 -11.58 -8.40 -3.57
N PRO A 370 -11.74 -7.11 -3.91
CA PRO A 370 -10.74 -6.09 -3.57
C PRO A 370 -10.48 -6.05 -2.07
N VAL A 371 -9.22 -5.80 -1.69
CA VAL A 371 -8.84 -5.66 -0.27
C VAL A 371 -8.70 -4.19 0.07
N ALA A 372 -9.02 -3.82 1.31
CA ALA A 372 -8.83 -2.46 1.80
C ALA A 372 -7.35 -2.19 2.07
N GLY A 373 -6.76 -1.23 1.35
CA GLY A 373 -5.46 -0.65 1.65
C GLY A 373 -5.55 0.48 2.69
N SER A 374 -6.72 1.09 2.89
CA SER A 374 -6.93 2.06 3.97
C SER A 374 -8.34 2.09 4.57
N SER A 375 -8.41 2.75 5.74
CA SER A 375 -9.53 3.03 6.65
C SER A 375 -10.75 3.78 6.14
N GLY A 376 -10.57 4.72 5.20
CA GLY A 376 -11.65 5.55 4.64
C GLY A 376 -11.95 6.90 5.31
N SER A 377 -11.36 7.22 6.47
CA SER A 377 -11.91 8.31 7.30
C SER A 377 -11.68 9.77 6.84
N ARG A 378 -10.78 10.01 5.87
CA ARG A 378 -10.41 11.36 5.42
C ARG A 378 -10.22 11.42 3.89
N PRO A 379 -10.39 12.59 3.27
CA PRO A 379 -10.06 12.77 1.86
C PRO A 379 -8.59 12.47 1.60
N ILE A 380 -8.30 11.76 0.51
CA ILE A 380 -6.93 11.45 0.08
C ILE A 380 -6.48 12.50 -0.93
N ALA A 381 -5.53 13.35 -0.54
CA ALA A 381 -5.02 14.42 -1.41
C ALA A 381 -4.11 13.85 -2.51
N ARG A 382 -3.14 13.01 -2.11
CA ARG A 382 -2.16 12.39 -3.01
C ARG A 382 -1.89 10.95 -2.59
N ARG A 383 -1.63 10.09 -3.58
CA ARG A 383 -1.21 8.69 -3.39
C ARG A 383 0.03 8.42 -4.25
N VAL A 384 1.01 7.75 -3.67
CA VAL A 384 2.14 7.13 -4.38
C VAL A 384 2.17 5.65 -4.05
N GLN A 385 2.60 4.83 -5.02
CA GLN A 385 2.67 3.39 -4.85
C GLN A 385 3.80 2.80 -5.67
N GLY A 386 4.29 1.64 -5.24
CA GLY A 386 5.31 0.88 -5.95
C GLY A 386 5.44 -0.54 -5.38
N ALA A 387 5.81 -1.48 -6.24
CA ALA A 387 6.11 -2.84 -5.80
C ALA A 387 7.52 -2.88 -5.20
N LEU A 388 7.63 -3.53 -4.04
CA LEU A 388 8.88 -3.85 -3.37
C LEU A 388 9.50 -5.11 -4.01
N PRO A 389 10.81 -5.37 -3.80
CA PRO A 389 11.51 -6.52 -4.39
C PRO A 389 10.88 -7.88 -4.08
N ASP A 390 10.25 -8.02 -2.92
CA ASP A 390 9.51 -9.23 -2.50
C ASP A 390 8.12 -9.36 -3.16
N GLY A 391 7.73 -8.40 -4.00
CA GLY A 391 6.44 -8.33 -4.67
C GLY A 391 5.32 -7.74 -3.82
N THR A 392 5.61 -7.21 -2.63
CA THR A 392 4.66 -6.48 -1.80
C THR A 392 4.40 -5.10 -2.39
N LEU A 393 3.15 -4.67 -2.46
CA LEU A 393 2.79 -3.30 -2.87
C LEU A 393 2.92 -2.35 -1.68
N ALA A 394 3.82 -1.38 -1.74
CA ALA A 394 3.87 -0.26 -0.81
C ALA A 394 2.99 0.89 -1.32
N ILE A 395 2.22 1.50 -0.43
CA ILE A 395 1.34 2.62 -0.72
C ILE A 395 1.57 3.70 0.34
N ALA A 396 1.86 4.93 -0.08
CA ALA A 396 1.89 6.08 0.81
C ALA A 396 0.90 7.14 0.33
N TRP A 397 0.21 7.79 1.27
CA TRP A 397 -0.79 8.79 0.92
C TRP A 397 -0.86 9.92 1.93
N GLU A 398 -1.31 11.06 1.43
CA GLU A 398 -1.60 12.26 2.22
C GLU A 398 -3.09 12.30 2.54
N GLU A 399 -3.43 12.33 3.82
CA GLU A 399 -4.77 12.65 4.28
C GLU A 399 -4.93 14.15 4.43
N ALA A 400 -6.03 14.68 3.91
CA ALA A 400 -6.43 16.06 4.14
C ALA A 400 -6.58 16.32 5.65
N PRO A 401 -6.31 17.56 6.11
CA PRO A 401 -6.47 17.91 7.51
C PRO A 401 -7.92 17.67 7.97
N PRO A 402 -8.13 17.26 9.24
CA PRO A 402 -9.48 17.11 9.78
C PRO A 402 -10.25 18.44 9.69
N ALA A 403 -11.57 18.36 9.55
CA ALA A 403 -12.42 19.54 9.41
C ALA A 403 -12.20 20.54 10.56
N GLY A 404 -11.81 21.78 10.23
CA GLY A 404 -11.52 22.83 11.19
C GLY A 404 -10.05 22.92 11.66
N ALA A 405 -9.18 21.99 11.25
CA ALA A 405 -7.73 22.12 11.43
C ALA A 405 -7.10 22.79 10.21
N SER A 406 -6.22 23.79 10.42
CA SER A 406 -5.70 24.62 9.33
C SER A 406 -4.46 24.07 8.63
N THR A 407 -3.77 23.04 9.15
CA THR A 407 -2.42 22.70 8.63
C THR A 407 -1.95 21.24 8.73
N ALA A 408 -2.58 20.32 9.46
CA ALA A 408 -2.00 18.99 9.63
C ALA A 408 -2.41 18.01 8.52
N GLN A 409 -1.71 18.03 7.37
CA GLN A 409 -1.71 16.89 6.46
C GLN A 409 -0.96 15.72 7.10
N GLU A 410 -1.62 14.58 7.22
CA GLU A 410 -1.01 13.36 7.77
C GLU A 410 -0.55 12.45 6.63
N LEU A 411 0.76 12.17 6.62
CA LEU A 411 1.32 11.14 5.75
C LEU A 411 1.06 9.77 6.38
N ARG A 412 0.55 8.84 5.59
CA ARG A 412 0.29 7.45 5.97
C ARG A 412 1.05 6.51 5.04
N VAL A 413 1.31 5.31 5.53
CA VAL A 413 1.88 4.22 4.72
C VAL A 413 1.21 2.88 5.04
N GLN A 414 1.02 2.07 4.00
CA GLN A 414 0.53 0.70 4.06
C GLN A 414 1.40 -0.17 3.14
N ALA A 415 1.44 -1.45 3.42
CA ALA A 415 1.92 -2.44 2.48
C ALA A 415 0.89 -3.57 2.33
N VAL A 416 0.65 -4.03 1.10
CA VAL A 416 -0.25 -5.14 0.79
C VAL A 416 0.54 -6.18 0.03
N ASP A 417 0.68 -7.37 0.60
CA ASP A 417 1.44 -8.43 -0.07
C ASP A 417 0.67 -9.08 -1.22
N ARG A 418 1.33 -9.99 -1.94
CA ARG A 418 0.75 -10.67 -3.12
C ARG A 418 -0.51 -11.49 -2.81
N ARG A 419 -0.71 -11.88 -1.55
CA ARG A 419 -1.91 -12.59 -1.09
C ARG A 419 -3.00 -11.63 -0.63
N GLY A 420 -2.80 -10.31 -0.69
CA GLY A 420 -3.81 -9.32 -0.30
C GLY A 420 -3.80 -9.01 1.19
N ARG A 421 -2.74 -9.41 1.92
CA ARG A 421 -2.63 -9.17 3.36
C ARG A 421 -2.05 -7.78 3.60
N ALA A 422 -2.78 -6.95 4.34
CA ALA A 422 -2.28 -5.67 4.83
C ALA A 422 -1.22 -5.89 5.92
N LYS A 423 -0.10 -5.18 5.83
CA LYS A 423 1.09 -5.33 6.68
C LYS A 423 1.30 -4.14 7.64
N ALA A 424 0.27 -3.32 7.81
CA ALA A 424 0.16 -2.22 8.77
C ALA A 424 -1.30 -2.09 9.23
N PRO A 425 -1.60 -1.27 10.26
CA PRO A 425 -2.96 -1.07 10.75
C PRO A 425 -3.93 -0.60 9.65
N PRO A 426 -5.26 -0.74 9.81
CA PRO A 426 -6.22 -0.45 8.75
C PRO A 426 -6.16 1.01 8.28
N ASN A 427 -5.79 1.93 9.17
CA ASN A 427 -5.59 3.35 8.84
C ASN A 427 -4.19 3.67 8.28
N GLY A 428 -3.35 2.66 8.04
CA GLY A 428 -1.94 2.82 7.74
C GLY A 428 -1.11 3.15 8.98
N ALA A 429 0.20 2.98 8.86
CA ALA A 429 1.17 3.45 9.85
C ALA A 429 1.50 4.93 9.62
N LEU A 430 1.86 5.63 10.69
CA LEU A 430 2.42 6.98 10.63
C LEU A 430 3.95 6.86 10.52
N PRO A 431 4.57 7.26 9.40
CA PRO A 431 6.02 7.26 9.30
C PRO A 431 6.65 8.20 10.33
N ALA A 432 6.12 9.41 10.55
CA ALA A 432 6.71 10.33 11.53
C ALA A 432 5.70 10.83 12.59
N LEU A 433 6.10 10.79 13.86
CA LEU A 433 5.34 11.36 14.99
C LEU A 433 5.50 12.90 15.08
N GLY A 434 4.43 13.62 15.43
CA GLY A 434 4.43 15.08 15.67
C GLY A 434 3.44 15.88 14.82
N GLU A 435 3.15 17.13 15.20
CA GLU A 435 2.28 18.04 14.44
C GLU A 435 3.04 18.73 13.30
N GLY A 436 2.44 18.86 12.10
CA GLY A 436 2.99 19.63 10.98
C GLY A 436 2.46 19.18 9.61
N VAL A 437 2.67 20.02 8.59
CA VAL A 437 2.30 19.70 7.20
C VAL A 437 3.35 18.76 6.62
N ARG A 438 2.92 17.59 6.15
CA ARG A 438 3.74 16.64 5.39
C ARG A 438 3.17 16.50 4.00
N SER A 439 3.98 16.69 2.98
CA SER A 439 3.54 16.66 1.59
C SER A 439 4.57 15.98 0.70
N ASP A 440 4.12 15.64 -0.49
CA ASP A 440 4.91 15.14 -1.60
C ASP A 440 5.72 13.87 -1.24
N PRO A 441 5.08 12.82 -0.69
CA PRO A 441 5.77 11.59 -0.43
C PRO A 441 6.21 10.95 -1.74
N VAL A 442 7.41 10.40 -1.74
CA VAL A 442 7.91 9.50 -2.78
C VAL A 442 8.43 8.23 -2.13
N LEU A 443 8.26 7.11 -2.84
CA LEU A 443 8.86 5.84 -2.48
C LEU A 443 10.20 5.74 -3.19
N LEU A 444 11.27 5.54 -2.43
CA LEU A 444 12.58 5.22 -2.98
C LEU A 444 12.53 3.75 -3.39
N ALA A 445 12.58 3.50 -4.70
CA ALA A 445 12.60 2.15 -5.25
C ALA A 445 13.72 1.35 -4.57
N ALA A 446 13.36 0.23 -3.93
CA ALA A 446 14.34 -0.64 -3.32
C ALA A 446 15.04 -1.44 -4.43
N ASP A 447 16.32 -1.16 -4.65
CA ASP A 447 17.22 -2.07 -5.35
C ASP A 447 17.38 -3.38 -4.54
N PRO A 448 17.84 -4.50 -5.15
CA PRO A 448 17.68 -5.84 -4.58
C PRO A 448 18.20 -5.92 -3.14
N PRO A 449 17.57 -6.76 -2.30
CA PRO A 449 17.77 -6.75 -0.86
C PRO A 449 19.25 -6.83 -0.52
N GLN A 450 19.75 -5.80 0.17
CA GLN A 450 21.03 -5.93 0.85
C GLN A 450 20.89 -7.05 1.88
N ALA A 451 21.85 -7.98 1.86
CA ALA A 451 21.97 -9.00 2.89
C ALA A 451 21.97 -8.31 4.26
N ALA A 452 21.09 -8.78 5.16
CA ALA A 452 20.88 -8.18 6.47
C ALA A 452 22.23 -7.92 7.18
N GLY A 453 22.53 -6.64 7.43
CA GLY A 453 23.66 -6.27 8.28
C GLY A 453 23.49 -6.85 9.69
N PRO A 454 24.59 -7.00 10.46
CA PRO A 454 24.53 -7.57 11.79
C PRO A 454 23.70 -6.66 12.70
N GLY A 455 22.47 -7.09 13.05
CA GLY A 455 21.49 -6.31 13.83
C GLY A 455 20.16 -6.05 13.12
N GLY A 456 20.01 -6.42 11.83
CA GLY A 456 18.76 -6.27 11.09
C GLY A 456 17.72 -7.36 11.38
N ILE A 457 16.44 -6.98 11.36
CA ILE A 457 15.30 -7.90 11.28
C ILE A 457 15.30 -8.48 9.85
N GLY A 458 16.12 -9.49 9.57
CA GLY A 458 16.21 -10.07 8.23
C GLY A 458 14.86 -10.62 7.77
N GLY A 459 14.37 -10.20 6.59
CA GLY A 459 13.24 -10.84 5.90
C GLY A 459 11.89 -10.12 5.92
N LEU A 460 11.77 -8.92 6.51
CA LEU A 460 10.53 -8.12 6.38
C LEU A 460 10.49 -7.32 5.06
N PRO A 461 9.31 -7.11 4.46
CA PRO A 461 9.12 -6.11 3.41
C PRO A 461 9.49 -4.72 3.94
N GLU A 462 10.27 -3.96 3.18
CA GLU A 462 10.74 -2.62 3.57
C GLU A 462 10.48 -1.59 2.48
N ALA A 463 9.97 -0.42 2.87
CA ALA A 463 9.92 0.76 2.01
C ALA A 463 10.76 1.88 2.60
N THR A 464 11.42 2.64 1.73
CA THR A 464 12.04 3.91 2.10
C THR A 464 11.18 5.05 1.56
N LEU A 465 10.79 5.96 2.45
CA LEU A 465 9.97 7.14 2.14
C LEU A 465 10.85 8.40 2.21
N ALA A 466 10.66 9.30 1.26
CA ALA A 466 11.08 10.70 1.36
C ALA A 466 9.86 11.61 1.27
N TRP A 467 9.83 12.67 2.06
CA TRP A 467 8.74 13.66 2.01
C TRP A 467 9.22 15.05 2.42
N SER A 468 8.48 16.06 1.96
CA SER A 468 8.64 17.45 2.41
C SER A 468 7.86 17.68 3.70
N ASP A 469 8.47 18.38 4.65
CA ASP A 469 7.94 18.55 6.00
C ASP A 469 8.15 19.98 6.51
N ALA A 470 7.08 20.62 6.99
CA ALA A 470 7.12 21.98 7.54
C ALA A 470 7.39 22.05 9.05
N ARG A 471 7.66 20.92 9.72
CA ARG A 471 7.89 20.86 11.18
C ARG A 471 9.13 21.61 11.65
N ALA A 472 10.19 21.61 10.85
CA ALA A 472 11.42 22.31 11.19
C ALA A 472 11.30 23.79 10.78
N ALA A 473 11.23 24.68 11.77
CA ALA A 473 11.23 26.11 11.53
C ALA A 473 12.60 26.57 11.00
N SER A 474 12.60 27.46 9.99
CA SER A 474 13.77 28.26 9.65
C SER A 474 13.66 29.63 10.31
N LEU A 475 14.81 30.21 10.71
CA LEU A 475 14.90 31.58 11.21
C LEU A 475 14.50 32.63 10.15
N LEU A 476 14.35 32.23 8.88
CA LEU A 476 14.14 33.11 7.72
C LEU A 476 12.73 32.98 7.09
N GLY A 477 11.82 32.18 7.66
CA GLY A 477 10.45 31.98 7.13
C GLY A 477 10.03 30.51 7.05
N PRO A 478 8.89 30.17 6.41
CA PRO A 478 8.52 28.78 6.18
C PRO A 478 9.59 28.12 5.30
N SER A 479 10.20 27.05 5.83
CA SER A 479 11.19 26.22 5.14
C SER A 479 10.65 24.80 5.14
N ALA A 480 10.37 24.24 3.97
CA ALA A 480 10.08 22.82 3.86
C ALA A 480 11.40 22.04 3.97
N SER A 481 11.54 21.24 5.01
CA SER A 481 12.68 20.35 5.21
C SER A 481 12.42 18.98 4.58
N LEU A 482 13.48 18.30 4.17
CA LEU A 482 13.38 16.98 3.57
C LEU A 482 13.69 15.91 4.62
N TYR A 483 12.76 14.98 4.79
CA TYR A 483 12.90 13.86 5.71
C TYR A 483 12.96 12.53 4.96
N LEU A 484 13.66 11.57 5.56
CA LEU A 484 13.75 10.20 5.10
C LEU A 484 13.36 9.23 6.21
N GLN A 485 12.72 8.12 5.83
CA GLN A 485 12.50 7.03 6.76
C GLN A 485 12.42 5.67 6.08
N ARG A 486 13.07 4.67 6.68
CA ARG A 486 12.86 3.25 6.38
C ARG A 486 11.77 2.69 7.27
N VAL A 487 10.76 2.11 6.64
CA VAL A 487 9.61 1.47 7.30
C VAL A 487 9.64 -0.01 6.96
N GLY A 488 9.78 -0.86 7.97
CA GLY A 488 9.60 -2.31 7.86
C GLY A 488 8.16 -2.67 8.15
N PHE A 489 7.55 -3.50 7.31
CA PHE A 489 6.17 -3.91 7.45
C PHE A 489 6.09 -5.32 8.05
N ARG A 490 5.18 -5.50 9.00
CA ARG A 490 4.87 -6.80 9.61
C ARG A 490 3.37 -6.87 9.81
N SER A 491 2.77 -8.02 9.51
CA SER A 491 1.38 -8.31 9.87
C SER A 491 1.32 -9.21 11.09
N ALA A 492 0.15 -9.22 11.73
CA ALA A 492 -0.16 -10.13 12.81
C ALA A 492 -1.27 -11.09 12.33
N PRO A 493 -1.28 -12.34 12.80
CA PRO A 493 -2.38 -13.26 12.58
C PRO A 493 -3.74 -12.63 12.89
N ARG A 494 -4.70 -12.81 12.01
CA ARG A 494 -6.10 -12.44 12.21
C ARG A 494 -6.95 -13.71 12.18
N LEU A 495 -7.99 -13.73 12.99
CA LEU A 495 -9.00 -14.78 12.96
C LEU A 495 -10.35 -14.15 12.68
N ASP A 496 -11.12 -14.81 11.83
CA ASP A 496 -12.50 -14.44 11.58
C ASP A 496 -13.36 -14.71 12.83
N PRO A 497 -14.41 -13.90 13.08
CA PRO A 497 -15.33 -14.15 14.18
C PRO A 497 -15.94 -15.55 14.08
N ALA A 498 -15.71 -16.37 15.11
CA ALA A 498 -16.28 -17.72 15.23
C ALA A 498 -16.92 -17.90 16.61
N PRO A 499 -17.91 -18.81 16.76
CA PRO A 499 -18.45 -19.15 18.07
C PRO A 499 -17.32 -19.65 19.00
N ILE A 500 -17.29 -19.13 20.23
CA ILE A 500 -16.31 -19.52 21.24
C ILE A 500 -16.45 -21.02 21.53
N PRO A 501 -15.44 -21.85 21.22
CA PRO A 501 -15.47 -23.25 21.61
C PRO A 501 -15.27 -23.37 23.14
N PHE A 502 -15.82 -24.41 23.74
CA PHE A 502 -15.53 -24.75 25.13
C PHE A 502 -14.64 -25.99 25.17
N LEU A 503 -13.68 -26.00 26.07
CA LEU A 503 -12.81 -27.14 26.32
C LEU A 503 -13.24 -27.84 27.59
N LYS A 504 -13.40 -29.16 27.53
CA LYS A 504 -13.61 -29.96 28.75
C LYS A 504 -12.26 -30.48 29.24
N GLU A 505 -12.01 -30.42 30.54
CA GLU A 505 -10.85 -31.08 31.14
C GLU A 505 -10.77 -32.58 30.78
N GLY A 506 -9.55 -33.09 30.58
CA GLY A 506 -9.31 -34.49 30.24
C GLY A 506 -9.84 -34.90 28.87
N SER A 507 -10.13 -33.95 27.98
CA SER A 507 -10.69 -34.21 26.65
C SER A 507 -9.73 -33.79 25.54
N SER A 508 -9.97 -34.32 24.34
CA SER A 508 -9.34 -33.85 23.11
C SER A 508 -10.33 -32.99 22.32
N ALA A 509 -9.85 -31.92 21.68
CA ALA A 509 -10.64 -31.08 20.80
C ALA A 509 -9.95 -30.90 19.44
N ALA A 510 -10.74 -30.78 18.39
CA ALA A 510 -10.26 -30.43 17.06
C ALA A 510 -10.99 -29.18 16.57
N TRP A 511 -10.25 -28.14 16.19
CA TRP A 511 -10.80 -26.86 15.73
C TRP A 511 -10.32 -26.54 14.34
N SER A 512 -11.21 -25.97 13.53
CA SER A 512 -10.89 -25.34 12.25
C SER A 512 -11.19 -23.86 12.40
N LEU A 513 -10.15 -23.04 12.44
CA LEU A 513 -10.25 -21.59 12.56
C LEU A 513 -9.90 -20.97 11.21
N HIS A 514 -10.73 -20.04 10.75
CA HIS A 514 -10.45 -19.27 9.54
C HIS A 514 -9.96 -17.89 9.93
N GLY A 515 -9.14 -17.31 9.07
CA GLY A 515 -8.50 -16.03 9.33
C GLY A 515 -7.61 -15.63 8.19
N ASP A 516 -6.63 -14.80 8.49
CA ASP A 516 -5.70 -14.30 7.49
C ASP A 516 -4.36 -13.98 8.15
N ASP A 517 -3.28 -14.09 7.37
CA ASP A 517 -1.91 -14.01 7.88
C ASP A 517 -1.57 -15.11 8.91
N LEU A 518 -2.07 -16.32 8.69
CA LEU A 518 -1.62 -17.51 9.41
C LEU A 518 -0.50 -18.15 8.59
N GLN A 519 0.62 -18.50 9.23
CA GLN A 519 1.79 -19.03 8.52
C GLN A 519 2.09 -20.48 8.90
N PRO A 520 2.51 -21.34 7.94
CA PRO A 520 3.02 -22.67 8.29
C PRO A 520 4.16 -22.58 9.31
N GLY A 521 4.07 -23.34 10.40
CA GLY A 521 5.03 -23.26 11.52
C GLY A 521 4.66 -22.25 12.62
N LEU A 522 3.50 -21.60 12.48
CA LEU A 522 2.81 -20.86 13.54
C LEU A 522 2.83 -21.62 14.88
N SER A 523 3.20 -20.93 15.95
CA SER A 523 3.05 -21.42 17.31
C SER A 523 1.74 -20.94 17.93
N VAL A 524 1.13 -21.83 18.71
CA VAL A 524 -0.20 -21.65 19.32
C VAL A 524 -0.07 -21.88 20.82
N ASP A 525 -0.54 -20.95 21.62
CA ASP A 525 -0.57 -21.04 23.09
C ASP A 525 -1.97 -20.67 23.61
N LEU A 526 -2.53 -21.57 24.43
CA LEU A 526 -3.84 -21.42 25.07
C LEU A 526 -3.72 -21.35 26.61
N GLY A 527 -2.50 -21.22 27.13
CA GLY A 527 -2.20 -21.22 28.55
C GLY A 527 -2.02 -22.62 29.15
N PRO A 528 -1.87 -22.69 30.48
CA PRO A 528 -1.49 -23.93 31.17
C PRO A 528 -2.57 -25.01 31.09
N GLY A 529 -2.12 -26.27 30.97
CA GLY A 529 -2.96 -27.47 30.93
C GLY A 529 -3.59 -27.79 29.57
N ILE A 530 -3.26 -27.04 28.52
CA ILE A 530 -3.73 -27.30 27.15
C ILE A 530 -2.52 -27.53 26.25
N ALA A 531 -2.34 -28.77 25.80
CA ALA A 531 -1.29 -29.14 24.87
C ALA A 531 -1.80 -29.06 23.42
N VAL A 532 -1.07 -28.33 22.58
CA VAL A 532 -1.31 -28.33 21.12
C VAL A 532 -0.59 -29.54 20.54
N ARG A 533 -1.36 -30.52 20.06
CA ARG A 533 -0.83 -31.76 19.45
C ARG A 533 -0.49 -31.56 17.98
N GLU A 534 -1.31 -30.78 17.28
CA GLU A 534 -1.09 -30.43 15.88
C GLU A 534 -1.61 -29.02 15.62
N ALA A 535 -0.85 -28.24 14.85
CA ALA A 535 -1.27 -26.96 14.32
C ALA A 535 -0.84 -26.87 12.85
N THR A 536 -1.79 -27.04 11.95
CA THR A 536 -1.55 -27.07 10.51
C THR A 536 -2.27 -25.91 9.84
N VAL A 537 -1.49 -25.03 9.21
CA VAL A 537 -2.02 -23.91 8.43
C VAL A 537 -2.11 -24.29 6.96
N ARG A 538 -3.22 -23.91 6.32
CA ARG A 538 -3.43 -24.04 4.87
C ARG A 538 -3.97 -22.73 4.33
N ALA A 539 -3.42 -22.29 3.21
CA ALA A 539 -3.99 -21.17 2.48
C ALA A 539 -5.36 -21.59 1.89
N ASP A 540 -6.37 -20.72 2.03
CA ASP A 540 -7.70 -20.96 1.45
C ASP A 540 -7.67 -20.78 -0.07
N SER A 541 -6.73 -19.98 -0.57
CA SER A 541 -6.44 -19.82 -1.99
C SER A 541 -4.93 -19.72 -2.25
N PRO A 542 -4.41 -20.28 -3.35
CA PRO A 542 -2.97 -20.31 -3.62
C PRO A 542 -2.30 -18.93 -3.72
N GLY A 543 -3.04 -17.90 -4.12
CA GLY A 543 -2.52 -16.54 -4.37
C GLY A 543 -3.37 -15.41 -3.82
N GLY A 544 -4.37 -15.72 -2.99
CA GLY A 544 -5.26 -14.75 -2.40
C GLY A 544 -5.33 -14.82 -0.87
N PRO A 545 -6.15 -13.94 -0.28
CA PRO A 545 -6.25 -13.81 1.16
C PRO A 545 -6.99 -15.02 1.73
N GLY A 546 -6.85 -15.21 3.04
CA GLY A 546 -7.53 -16.29 3.75
C GLY A 546 -6.62 -17.48 4.03
N ASP A 547 -6.59 -17.87 5.30
CA ASP A 547 -5.88 -19.01 5.81
C ASP A 547 -6.77 -19.79 6.79
N SER A 548 -6.69 -21.11 6.72
CA SER A 548 -7.30 -22.05 7.64
C SER A 548 -6.25 -22.63 8.59
N LEU A 549 -6.50 -22.52 9.89
CA LEU A 549 -5.74 -23.17 10.95
C LEU A 549 -6.51 -24.36 11.51
N LEU A 550 -5.99 -25.57 11.26
CA LEU A 550 -6.45 -26.80 11.86
C LEU A 550 -5.67 -27.07 13.15
N LEU A 551 -6.37 -27.14 14.28
CA LEU A 551 -5.80 -27.41 15.59
C LEU A 551 -6.30 -28.75 16.13
N SER A 552 -5.38 -29.55 16.65
CA SER A 552 -5.68 -30.69 17.51
C SER A 552 -5.13 -30.39 18.90
N LEU A 553 -6.00 -30.39 19.90
CA LEU A 553 -5.71 -30.01 21.27
C LEU A 553 -5.96 -31.19 22.21
N GLU A 554 -5.14 -31.29 23.25
CA GLU A 554 -5.34 -32.18 24.38
C GLU A 554 -5.38 -31.35 25.66
N VAL A 555 -6.49 -31.46 26.38
CA VAL A 555 -6.70 -30.75 27.64
C VAL A 555 -6.39 -31.73 28.76
N GLU A 556 -5.38 -31.41 29.56
CA GLU A 556 -5.03 -32.23 30.71
C GLU A 556 -6.22 -32.32 31.67
N GLY A 557 -6.37 -33.46 32.36
CA GLY A 557 -7.37 -33.59 33.43
C GLY A 557 -7.12 -32.64 34.62
N THR A 558 -5.93 -32.03 34.64
CA THR A 558 -5.48 -31.05 35.62
C THR A 558 -5.40 -29.62 35.07
N ALA A 559 -6.00 -29.35 33.91
CA ALA A 559 -6.06 -27.99 33.39
C ALA A 559 -6.91 -27.12 34.32
N PRO A 560 -6.45 -25.94 34.79
CA PRO A 560 -7.28 -25.09 35.64
C PRO A 560 -8.56 -24.64 34.91
N PRO A 561 -9.73 -24.55 35.55
CA PRO A 561 -10.93 -24.03 34.91
C PRO A 561 -10.82 -22.54 34.58
N GLY A 562 -11.69 -22.04 33.70
CA GLY A 562 -11.86 -20.61 33.43
C GLY A 562 -11.49 -20.16 32.02
N ARG A 563 -11.64 -18.86 31.78
CA ARG A 563 -11.37 -18.23 30.46
C ARG A 563 -9.90 -18.34 30.08
N ARG A 564 -9.64 -18.47 28.78
CA ARG A 564 -8.31 -18.56 28.18
C ARG A 564 -8.21 -17.64 26.98
N ASP A 565 -7.07 -16.99 26.90
CA ASP A 565 -6.67 -16.27 25.71
C ASP A 565 -6.08 -17.26 24.70
N LEU A 566 -6.22 -16.95 23.42
CA LEU A 566 -5.49 -17.63 22.37
C LEU A 566 -4.35 -16.71 21.92
N ARG A 567 -3.12 -17.21 21.98
CA ARG A 567 -1.93 -16.52 21.47
C ARG A 567 -1.43 -17.23 20.23
N LEU A 568 -1.31 -16.49 19.14
CA LEU A 568 -0.73 -16.95 17.88
C LEU A 568 0.56 -16.17 17.64
N LEU A 569 1.62 -16.87 17.24
CA LEU A 569 2.88 -16.25 16.84
C LEU A 569 3.40 -16.94 15.57
N ASN A 570 3.46 -16.16 14.49
CA ASN A 570 4.02 -16.57 13.20
C ASN A 570 5.56 -16.65 13.26
N PRO A 571 6.18 -17.44 12.37
CA PRO A 571 7.64 -17.52 12.25
C PRO A 571 8.34 -16.20 11.92
N ASP A 572 7.65 -15.24 11.29
CA ASP A 572 8.16 -13.89 11.00
C ASP A 572 8.11 -12.93 12.22
N GLY A 573 7.63 -13.41 13.37
CA GLY A 573 7.46 -12.67 14.60
C GLY A 573 6.16 -11.87 14.68
N GLY A 574 5.25 -11.99 13.69
CA GLY A 574 3.88 -11.47 13.76
C GLY A 574 3.07 -12.22 14.81
N GLY A 575 2.58 -11.53 15.83
CA GLY A 575 1.85 -12.16 16.94
C GLY A 575 0.53 -11.47 17.24
N ALA A 576 -0.47 -12.25 17.64
CA ALA A 576 -1.77 -11.78 18.06
C ALA A 576 -2.24 -12.50 19.33
N THR A 577 -2.91 -11.77 20.22
CA THR A 577 -3.59 -12.34 21.39
C THR A 577 -5.08 -12.07 21.28
N PHE A 578 -5.87 -13.12 21.26
CA PHE A 578 -7.33 -13.08 21.28
C PHE A 578 -7.79 -13.32 22.71
N ALA A 579 -8.21 -12.24 23.37
CA ALA A 579 -8.61 -12.28 24.76
C ALA A 579 -9.90 -13.08 24.96
N ALA A 580 -9.97 -13.89 26.02
CA ALA A 580 -11.13 -14.70 26.39
C ALA A 580 -11.69 -15.54 25.21
N PHE A 581 -10.78 -16.09 24.39
CA PHE A 581 -11.11 -16.84 23.18
C PHE A 581 -11.82 -18.17 23.45
N THR A 582 -11.48 -18.86 24.54
CA THR A 582 -12.11 -20.13 24.95
C THR A 582 -12.28 -20.16 26.48
N GLU A 583 -12.98 -21.17 26.97
CA GLU A 583 -13.10 -21.45 28.40
C GLU A 583 -12.86 -22.94 28.65
N VAL A 584 -12.01 -23.25 29.64
CA VAL A 584 -11.84 -24.60 30.19
C VAL A 584 -12.92 -24.82 31.22
N ARG A 585 -13.80 -25.78 30.95
CA ARG A 585 -14.86 -26.21 31.84
C ARG A 585 -14.43 -27.45 32.59
N LEU A 586 -14.72 -27.40 33.88
CA LEU A 586 -14.36 -28.46 34.81
C LEU A 586 -15.04 -29.78 34.41
N ASP A 587 -14.31 -30.90 34.49
CA ASP A 587 -14.95 -32.22 34.36
C ASP A 587 -15.85 -32.44 35.58
N PRO A 588 -17.17 -32.72 35.42
CA PRO A 588 -18.06 -32.93 36.56
C PRO A 588 -17.61 -33.99 37.56
N ARG A 589 -16.78 -34.94 37.14
CA ARG A 589 -16.18 -35.96 38.01
C ARG A 589 -15.19 -35.39 39.04
N ARG A 590 -14.68 -34.18 38.86
CA ARG A 590 -13.78 -33.52 39.83
C ARG A 590 -14.52 -32.79 40.94
N ILE A 591 -15.82 -32.52 40.75
CA ILE A 591 -16.66 -31.89 41.77
C ILE A 591 -17.30 -32.95 42.67
N ASP A 592 -17.47 -34.16 42.13
CA ASP A 592 -17.85 -35.37 42.84
C ASP A 592 -16.62 -35.96 43.55
N LEU A 593 -16.17 -35.26 44.59
CA LEU A 593 -14.97 -35.55 45.39
C LEU A 593 -15.02 -36.92 46.06
N ASP A 594 -16.22 -37.42 46.35
CA ASP A 594 -16.42 -38.75 46.93
C ASP A 594 -16.78 -39.85 45.90
N GLY A 595 -16.98 -39.48 44.63
CA GLY A 595 -17.25 -40.39 43.52
C GLY A 595 -18.64 -41.04 43.56
N SER A 596 -19.59 -40.47 44.31
CA SER A 596 -20.95 -40.98 44.47
C SER A 596 -21.84 -40.78 43.24
N GLY A 597 -21.40 -39.95 42.28
CA GLY A 597 -22.14 -39.55 41.10
C GLY A 597 -23.09 -38.37 41.34
N ARG A 598 -23.02 -37.71 42.50
CA ARG A 598 -23.81 -36.52 42.85
C ARG A 598 -22.97 -35.55 43.65
N VAL A 599 -22.99 -34.28 43.27
CA VAL A 599 -22.36 -33.21 44.05
C VAL A 599 -23.27 -32.84 45.22
N ASP A 600 -22.91 -33.19 46.45
CA ASP A 600 -23.69 -32.91 47.64
C ASP A 600 -22.87 -32.59 48.91
N GLY A 601 -23.50 -32.72 50.08
CA GLY A 601 -22.89 -32.40 51.36
C GLY A 601 -21.69 -33.27 51.71
N TYR A 602 -21.55 -34.46 51.13
CA TYR A 602 -20.39 -35.32 51.33
C TYR A 602 -19.17 -34.77 50.61
N ASP A 603 -19.31 -34.24 49.39
CA ASP A 603 -18.22 -33.55 48.69
C ASP A 603 -17.78 -32.29 49.45
N LEU A 604 -18.75 -31.49 49.89
CA LEU A 604 -18.46 -30.32 50.72
C LEU A 604 -17.70 -30.72 51.99
N ALA A 605 -18.03 -31.86 52.61
CA ALA A 605 -17.33 -32.37 53.78
C ALA A 605 -15.92 -32.87 53.46
N VAL A 606 -15.65 -33.35 52.24
CA VAL A 606 -14.29 -33.70 51.77
C VAL A 606 -13.48 -32.41 51.59
N LEU A 607 -14.03 -31.40 50.94
CA LEU A 607 -13.39 -30.10 50.74
C LEU A 607 -13.09 -29.40 52.07
N ALA A 608 -14.07 -29.33 52.97
CA ALA A 608 -13.97 -28.66 54.27
C ALA A 608 -12.85 -29.24 55.17
N ARG A 609 -12.55 -30.54 55.04
CA ARG A 609 -11.44 -31.17 55.81
C ARG A 609 -10.07 -30.69 55.36
N SER A 610 -9.96 -30.25 54.11
CA SER A 610 -8.73 -29.74 53.51
C SER A 610 -8.71 -28.22 53.37
N PHE A 611 -9.79 -27.53 53.75
CA PHE A 611 -9.89 -26.07 53.60
C PHE A 611 -8.81 -25.32 54.40
N GLY A 612 -8.18 -24.33 53.76
CA GLY A 612 -7.05 -23.57 54.28
C GLY A 612 -5.71 -24.31 54.25
N ARG A 613 -5.61 -25.47 53.57
CA ARG A 613 -4.37 -26.24 53.43
C ARG A 613 -3.68 -25.95 52.10
N VAL A 614 -2.34 -25.91 52.12
CA VAL A 614 -1.52 -25.82 50.91
C VAL A 614 -0.93 -27.19 50.54
N ARG A 615 -0.60 -27.39 49.27
CA ARG A 615 0.05 -28.61 48.78
C ARG A 615 1.30 -28.93 49.59
N GLY A 616 1.34 -30.13 50.17
CA GLY A 616 2.45 -30.62 51.01
C GLY A 616 2.18 -30.55 52.51
N GLU A 617 1.12 -29.89 52.97
CA GLU A 617 0.71 -29.90 54.37
C GLU A 617 -0.01 -31.19 54.76
N ALA A 618 0.10 -31.55 56.04
CA ALA A 618 -0.71 -32.62 56.61
C ALA A 618 -2.20 -32.28 56.46
N ARG A 619 -2.98 -33.24 55.94
CA ARG A 619 -4.43 -33.11 55.63
C ARG A 619 -4.77 -32.29 54.39
N TYR A 620 -3.79 -31.88 53.58
CA TYR A 620 -4.07 -31.46 52.21
C TYR A 620 -4.59 -32.67 51.41
N ALA A 621 -5.79 -32.56 50.86
CA ALA A 621 -6.38 -33.55 49.97
C ALA A 621 -6.30 -33.03 48.54
N PRO A 622 -5.53 -33.68 47.63
CA PRO A 622 -5.42 -33.22 46.24
C PRO A 622 -6.75 -33.14 45.49
N ALA A 623 -7.73 -33.98 45.87
CA ALA A 623 -9.06 -33.92 45.28
C ALA A 623 -9.81 -32.62 45.65
N ALA A 624 -9.60 -32.08 46.86
CA ALA A 624 -10.29 -30.89 47.35
C ALA A 624 -9.78 -29.57 46.73
N ASP A 625 -8.62 -29.61 46.07
CA ASP A 625 -8.04 -28.52 45.27
C ASP A 625 -8.63 -28.61 43.85
N ILE A 626 -9.87 -28.14 43.71
CA ILE A 626 -10.70 -28.23 42.52
C ILE A 626 -10.19 -27.28 41.44
N ASP A 627 -9.63 -26.12 41.78
CA ASP A 627 -9.05 -25.20 40.79
C ASP A 627 -7.55 -25.46 40.48
N LEU A 628 -6.90 -26.34 41.25
CA LEU A 628 -5.48 -26.72 41.14
C LEU A 628 -4.51 -25.56 41.38
N SER A 629 -4.93 -24.57 42.14
CA SER A 629 -4.07 -23.48 42.59
C SER A 629 -2.96 -23.95 43.54
N GLY A 630 -3.06 -25.17 44.09
CA GLY A 630 -2.17 -25.67 45.13
C GLY A 630 -2.60 -25.28 46.54
N GLN A 631 -3.76 -24.64 46.67
CA GLN A 631 -4.40 -24.22 47.91
C GLN A 631 -5.87 -24.62 47.87
N VAL A 632 -6.37 -25.21 48.96
CA VAL A 632 -7.81 -25.44 49.09
C VAL A 632 -8.43 -24.25 49.81
N ASP A 633 -9.13 -23.38 49.10
CA ASP A 633 -9.66 -22.13 49.64
C ASP A 633 -11.08 -21.79 49.14
N GLY A 634 -11.45 -20.51 49.25
CA GLY A 634 -12.76 -20.03 48.83
C GLY A 634 -13.06 -20.21 47.34
N ALA A 635 -12.03 -20.30 46.49
CA ALA A 635 -12.18 -20.54 45.05
C ALA A 635 -12.68 -21.96 44.78
N ASP A 636 -12.12 -22.97 45.45
CA ASP A 636 -12.59 -24.37 45.35
C ASP A 636 -14.02 -24.51 45.88
N LEU A 637 -14.30 -23.86 47.01
CA LEU A 637 -15.64 -23.87 47.59
C LEU A 637 -16.65 -23.24 46.63
N ALA A 638 -16.30 -22.16 45.95
CA ALA A 638 -17.16 -21.52 44.96
C ALA A 638 -17.42 -22.44 43.75
N LEU A 639 -16.41 -23.16 43.27
CA LEU A 639 -16.55 -24.15 42.19
C LEU A 639 -17.49 -25.29 42.60
N LEU A 640 -17.31 -25.84 43.80
CA LEU A 640 -18.18 -26.89 44.33
C LEU A 640 -19.62 -26.39 44.54
N ALA A 641 -19.78 -25.21 45.14
CA ALA A 641 -21.09 -24.62 45.40
C ALA A 641 -21.86 -24.30 44.12
N SER A 642 -21.18 -23.84 43.06
CA SER A 642 -21.81 -23.53 41.76
C SER A 642 -22.40 -24.76 41.06
N HIS A 643 -22.01 -25.97 41.48
CA HIS A 643 -22.50 -27.24 40.92
C HIS A 643 -23.22 -28.10 41.96
N PHE A 644 -23.58 -27.53 43.13
CA PHE A 644 -24.22 -28.27 44.21
C PHE A 644 -25.60 -28.81 43.77
N GLY A 645 -25.82 -30.11 43.95
CA GLY A 645 -27.02 -30.82 43.50
C GLY A 645 -26.95 -31.39 42.08
N ALA A 646 -25.85 -31.21 41.34
CA ALA A 646 -25.65 -31.82 40.02
C ALA A 646 -25.44 -33.33 40.11
N GLN A 647 -25.93 -34.09 39.10
CA GLN A 647 -25.64 -35.52 38.94
C GLN A 647 -24.64 -35.73 37.80
N ALA A 648 -23.63 -36.58 38.02
CA ALA A 648 -22.54 -36.84 37.07
C ALA A 648 -23.01 -37.38 35.70
N GLY A 649 -24.24 -37.89 35.60
CA GLY A 649 -24.88 -38.33 34.36
C GLY A 649 -25.82 -37.31 33.69
N GLY A 650 -26.08 -36.14 34.31
CA GLY A 650 -27.10 -35.17 33.87
C GLY A 650 -26.57 -33.93 33.11
N ILE A 651 -25.25 -33.82 32.91
CA ILE A 651 -24.62 -32.63 32.30
C ILE A 651 -24.53 -32.75 30.76
N ALA A 652 -24.90 -33.90 30.20
CA ALA A 652 -25.14 -34.07 28.77
C ALA A 652 -26.64 -33.94 28.48
N LEU A 653 -27.15 -32.71 28.32
CA LEU A 653 -28.30 -32.32 27.48
C LEU A 653 -28.73 -30.86 27.79
N ALA A 654 -27.85 -29.92 27.46
CA ALA A 654 -28.26 -28.60 27.00
C ALA A 654 -27.44 -28.26 25.74
N ALA A 655 -27.31 -29.22 24.83
CA ALA A 655 -26.91 -28.96 23.46
C ALA A 655 -28.17 -28.55 22.70
N SER A 656 -28.45 -27.26 22.62
CA SER A 656 -29.32 -26.73 21.58
C SER A 656 -28.62 -27.00 20.24
N SER A 657 -29.07 -28.02 19.55
CA SER A 657 -28.72 -28.29 18.15
C SER A 657 -29.38 -27.22 17.27
N PRO A 658 -28.65 -26.46 16.44
CA PRO A 658 -29.23 -25.76 15.30
C PRO A 658 -28.78 -26.48 14.02
N PHE A 659 -29.26 -27.70 13.81
CA PHE A 659 -29.33 -28.28 12.48
C PHE A 659 -30.67 -28.99 12.33
N ALA A 660 -31.67 -28.21 11.93
CA ALA A 660 -32.85 -28.67 11.23
C ALA A 660 -33.13 -27.66 10.10
N ARG A 661 -32.79 -28.09 8.88
CA ARG A 661 -32.86 -27.44 7.56
C ARG A 661 -31.75 -26.46 7.21
#